data_AF-A0A0T6BCB1-F1
#
_entry.id   AF-A0A0T6BCB1-F1
#
_cell.length_a   1.000
_cell.length_b   1.000
_cell.length_c   1.000
_cell.angle_alpha   90.00
_cell.angle_beta   90.00
_cell.angle_gamma   90.00
#
_symmetry.space_group_name_H-M   'P 1'
#
loop_
_entity.id
_entity.type
_entity.pdbx_description
1 polymer ?
#
loop_
_entity_poly.entity_id
_entity_poly.type
_entity_poly.pdbx_seq_one_letter_code
_entity_poly.pdbx_strand_id
1 'polypeptide(L)'
;MNVNSVNQLHPQAKRLYWEVRRLLKRQVYLKMKTSKFQERARQYRNWVKNHEHEIVNGMNKLACGFIKAQLRNYNRKKSSRRFSEDDKVFALTLFKSSPRCYKLLRGIFALPSKTILLQTLRKFPFKTGINDNVLESLKLRISKMSKYDRYSILMFDEMQLSANITYNISEDCFVGFQDVGEETHKVIANHVLVFMLRGLRSKWKQPLAYYFVYRTMSSAQLYVTIKSVIRACQNIGLNIVATVSDQGSTNRGAVSLLMSETNRLCAQKGEENKYLGYLIDNKEVVHIFDPPHLLKCLRNTFLDNNIHFLWEGVQKTASWSHVIMFYENDQGNDDIRLVPKLTDRHIYKEKINKMKVSLAAQIFSQRLSATMRKFAGCNIPGVMVLEKSAADTADFLLFIDKVFDSVNGTAVVSNKHLRCAISNKSPHISFWNNAIEVFSSMKFCNRYTNKPVPAPPTINNWILALKGLRYIWNKLEQVGFKFLSLRNINQDPLENLFGCIRAHGFRDVNPTCSNFVYLFKTSVLNNAMNAHSKFANCEEDGSTGLLDSFKCILECHDENYGHTAHFSGNIHVSPLKDNSVSEATKAYVAGYVARQLLNVVRNCDTCKKELIADEQTDLHAVIQARSYSPQALCYPSTYFSKLFGNLIHIIADTLPQIGHLKHVSVIMKTFIFENLKSTFSCTSHQLFEHMVNFTITFMCRVWAKNVNNILKGATCYGKDPDSIHDSVKKIALKYCLTHRKRK
;
A
#
# COMPACT_ATOMS: atom_id res chain seq x y z
N MET A 1 -18.81 89.80 16.56
CA MET A 1 -18.79 89.62 18.03
C MET A 1 -17.71 88.59 18.36
N ASN A 2 -16.63 89.01 19.02
CA ASN A 2 -15.61 88.08 19.52
C ASN A 2 -16.17 87.36 20.76
N VAL A 3 -16.58 86.11 20.58
CA VAL A 3 -17.08 85.26 21.67
C VAL A 3 -15.87 84.70 22.43
N ASN A 4 -15.55 85.28 23.59
CA ASN A 4 -14.36 84.95 24.38
C ASN A 4 -14.63 83.89 25.47
N SER A 5 -15.88 83.45 25.63
CA SER A 5 -16.27 82.48 26.66
C SER A 5 -17.38 81.54 26.18
N VAL A 6 -17.28 80.25 26.54
CA VAL A 6 -18.27 79.19 26.23
C VAL A 6 -19.67 79.53 26.75
N ASN A 7 -19.78 80.43 27.73
CA ASN A 7 -21.06 80.88 28.29
C ASN A 7 -21.81 81.90 27.41
N GLN A 8 -21.14 82.50 26.43
CA GLN A 8 -21.73 83.45 25.47
C GLN A 8 -22.25 82.74 24.20
N LEU A 9 -22.11 81.41 24.11
CA LEU A 9 -22.60 80.61 22.99
C LEU A 9 -24.10 80.31 23.14
N HIS A 10 -24.85 80.41 22.05
CA HIS A 10 -26.24 79.96 21.96
C HIS A 10 -26.36 78.50 22.45
N PRO A 11 -27.42 78.08 23.16
CA PRO A 11 -27.49 76.77 23.82
C PRO A 11 -27.18 75.56 22.93
N GLN A 12 -27.61 75.59 21.66
CA GLN A 12 -27.29 74.55 20.68
C GLN A 12 -25.80 74.53 20.31
N ALA A 13 -25.19 75.70 20.10
CA ALA A 13 -23.75 75.83 19.82
C ALA A 13 -22.90 75.41 21.04
N LYS A 14 -23.36 75.70 22.26
CA LYS A 14 -22.74 75.25 23.51
C LYS A 14 -22.77 73.72 23.63
N ARG A 15 -23.89 73.08 23.26
CA ARG A 15 -24.02 71.60 23.26
C ARG A 15 -23.06 70.96 22.26
N LEU A 16 -23.00 71.50 21.04
CA LEU A 16 -22.04 71.09 20.00
C LEU A 16 -20.59 71.28 20.45
N TYR A 17 -20.25 72.41 21.08
CA TYR A 17 -18.92 72.67 21.61
C TYR A 17 -18.48 71.61 22.63
N TRP A 18 -19.34 71.25 23.59
CA TRP A 18 -19.04 70.22 24.58
C TRP A 18 -18.93 68.83 23.97
N GLU A 19 -19.74 68.51 22.96
CA GLU A 19 -19.67 67.24 22.25
C GLU A 19 -18.38 67.11 21.43
N VAL A 20 -17.99 68.17 20.71
CA VAL A 20 -16.70 68.24 20.01
C VAL A 20 -15.53 68.10 20.99
N ARG A 21 -15.60 68.77 22.15
CA ARG A 21 -14.56 68.66 23.20
C ARG A 21 -14.49 67.25 23.79
N ARG A 22 -15.63 66.56 23.96
CA ARG A 22 -15.70 65.16 24.39
C ARG A 22 -15.06 64.22 23.36
N LEU A 23 -15.38 64.41 22.09
CA LEU A 23 -14.81 63.62 20.98
C LEU A 23 -13.30 63.84 20.83
N LEU A 24 -12.82 65.09 20.96
CA LEU A 24 -11.39 65.42 20.95
C LEU A 24 -10.64 64.72 22.10
N LYS A 25 -11.17 64.77 23.32
CA LYS A 25 -10.59 64.02 24.47
C LYS A 25 -10.53 62.52 24.20
N ARG A 26 -11.61 61.94 23.63
CA ARG A 26 -11.65 60.51 23.27
C ARG A 26 -10.65 60.16 22.17
N GLN A 27 -10.46 61.02 21.17
CA GLN A 27 -9.49 60.83 20.10
C GLN A 27 -8.05 60.83 20.64
N VAL A 28 -7.71 61.78 21.52
CA VAL A 28 -6.39 61.84 22.17
C VAL A 28 -6.14 60.60 23.02
N TYR A 29 -7.12 60.18 23.82
CA TYR A 29 -7.03 58.97 24.62
C TYR A 29 -6.82 57.70 23.76
N LEU A 30 -7.57 57.56 22.66
CA LEU A 30 -7.42 56.43 21.74
C LEU A 30 -6.05 56.44 21.04
N LYS A 31 -5.54 57.61 20.65
CA LYS A 31 -4.18 57.75 20.09
C LYS A 31 -3.10 57.33 21.09
N MET A 32 -3.18 57.79 22.34
CA MET A 32 -2.28 57.37 23.41
C MET A 32 -2.34 55.87 23.67
N LYS A 33 -3.55 55.30 23.74
CA LYS A 33 -3.75 53.86 23.96
C LYS A 33 -3.16 53.03 22.81
N THR A 34 -3.35 53.48 21.57
CA THR A 34 -2.80 52.81 20.37
C THR A 34 -1.28 52.87 20.35
N SER A 35 -0.68 54.02 20.69
CA SER A 35 0.78 54.17 20.79
C SER A 35 1.37 53.25 21.87
N LYS A 36 0.77 53.19 23.07
CA LYS A 36 1.20 52.25 24.12
C LYS A 36 1.12 50.78 23.68
N PHE A 37 0.07 50.40 22.94
CA PHE A 37 -0.03 49.03 22.41
C PHE A 37 1.03 48.74 21.33
N GLN A 38 1.33 49.70 20.46
CA GLN A 38 2.38 49.56 19.45
C GLN A 38 3.76 49.43 20.10
N GLU A 39 4.02 50.19 21.16
CA GLU A 39 5.27 50.15 21.92
C GLU A 39 5.43 48.83 22.67
N ARG A 40 4.39 48.35 23.37
CA ARG A 40 4.37 47.00 23.95
C ARG A 40 4.61 45.91 22.91
N ALA A 41 3.98 46.00 21.73
CA ALA A 41 4.18 45.04 20.65
C ALA A 41 5.60 45.10 20.05
N ARG A 42 6.29 46.24 20.14
CA ARG A 42 7.69 46.40 19.71
C ARG A 42 8.65 45.82 20.76
N GLN A 43 8.41 46.10 22.04
CA GLN A 43 9.15 45.51 23.16
C GLN A 43 9.03 43.98 23.16
N TYR A 44 7.83 43.43 22.99
CA TYR A 44 7.61 41.98 22.91
C TYR A 44 8.33 41.35 21.71
N ARG A 45 8.33 42.03 20.55
CA ARG A 45 9.09 41.58 19.37
C ARG A 45 10.59 41.54 19.63
N ASN A 46 11.14 42.57 20.27
CA ASN A 46 12.56 42.59 20.63
C ASN A 46 12.90 41.54 21.68
N TRP A 47 12.03 41.34 22.68
CA TRP A 47 12.20 40.31 23.70
C TRP A 47 12.23 38.91 23.08
N VAL A 48 11.27 38.57 22.21
CA VAL A 48 11.25 37.29 21.49
C VAL A 48 12.50 37.11 20.63
N LYS A 49 12.97 38.17 19.95
CA LYS A 49 14.16 38.12 19.10
C LYS A 49 15.45 37.85 19.91
N ASN A 50 15.50 38.35 21.13
CA ASN A 50 16.67 38.22 22.02
C ASN A 50 16.64 36.92 22.85
N HIS A 51 15.46 36.36 23.14
CA HIS A 51 15.28 35.14 23.95
C HIS A 51 14.82 33.92 23.14
N GLU A 52 14.85 33.99 21.80
CA GLU A 52 14.48 32.87 20.91
C GLU A 52 15.33 31.62 21.20
N HIS A 53 16.61 31.82 21.54
CA HIS A 53 17.52 30.72 21.90
C HIS A 53 17.16 30.04 23.23
N GLU A 54 16.64 30.79 24.23
CA GLU A 54 16.30 30.24 25.55
C GLU A 54 14.99 29.43 25.53
N ILE A 55 13.99 29.85 24.73
CA ILE A 55 12.71 29.12 24.57
C ILE A 55 12.93 27.81 23.79
N VAL A 56 13.92 27.79 22.89
CA VAL A 56 14.19 26.68 21.98
C VAL A 56 15.16 25.65 22.58
N ASN A 57 16.02 26.07 23.52
CA ASN A 57 16.96 25.19 24.20
C ASN A 57 16.18 24.18 25.08
N GLY A 58 16.15 22.92 24.64
CA GLY A 58 15.45 21.81 25.30
C GLY A 58 14.26 21.23 24.52
N MET A 59 13.78 21.91 23.46
CA MET A 59 12.74 21.35 22.58
C MET A 59 13.33 20.43 21.52
N ASN A 60 12.58 19.39 21.14
CA ASN A 60 12.98 18.56 20.00
C ASN A 60 12.98 19.39 18.70
N LYS A 61 13.82 18.97 17.74
CA LYS A 61 14.04 19.68 16.47
C LYS A 61 12.74 19.93 15.68
N LEU A 62 11.79 19.00 15.74
CA LEU A 62 10.50 19.10 15.05
C LEU A 62 9.58 20.15 15.68
N ALA A 63 9.49 20.18 17.00
CA ALA A 63 8.71 21.16 17.75
C ALA A 63 9.25 22.57 17.55
N CYS A 64 10.57 22.73 17.61
CA CYS A 64 11.24 23.98 17.28
C CYS A 64 10.94 24.42 15.83
N GLY A 65 11.09 23.50 14.86
CA GLY A 65 10.77 23.76 13.44
C GLY A 65 9.32 24.21 13.24
N PHE A 66 8.37 23.53 13.89
CA PHE A 66 6.95 23.87 13.83
C PHE A 66 6.67 25.26 14.41
N ILE A 67 7.20 25.59 15.59
CA ILE A 67 7.00 26.90 16.23
C ILE A 67 7.59 28.01 15.35
N LYS A 68 8.81 27.83 14.83
CA LYS A 68 9.43 28.76 13.89
C LYS A 68 8.56 28.97 12.64
N ALA A 69 7.98 27.90 12.10
CA ALA A 69 7.07 27.98 10.96
C ALA A 69 5.79 28.78 11.26
N GLN A 70 5.25 28.66 12.48
CA GLN A 70 4.10 29.45 12.94
C GLN A 70 4.46 30.93 13.04
N LEU A 71 5.58 31.26 13.71
CA LEU A 71 6.04 32.65 13.87
C LEU A 71 6.31 33.33 12.52
N ARG A 72 6.96 32.64 11.57
CA ARG A 72 7.20 33.16 10.20
C ARG A 72 5.91 33.52 9.46
N ASN A 73 4.83 32.78 9.70
CA ASN A 73 3.57 32.86 8.94
C ASN A 73 2.41 33.55 9.69
N TYR A 74 2.59 33.89 10.97
CA TYR A 74 1.56 34.42 11.85
C TYR A 74 0.87 35.67 11.28
N ASN A 75 1.65 36.68 10.88
CA ASN A 75 1.13 37.93 10.32
C ASN A 75 0.85 37.90 8.81
N ARG A 76 0.96 36.74 8.15
CA ARG A 76 0.80 36.63 6.69
C ARG A 76 -0.62 36.18 6.32
N LYS A 77 -1.19 36.83 5.30
CA LYS A 77 -2.41 36.38 4.63
C LYS A 77 -2.23 34.94 4.13
N LYS A 78 -3.33 34.16 4.10
CA LYS A 78 -3.29 32.72 3.75
C LYS A 78 -2.58 32.44 2.41
N SER A 79 -2.72 33.30 1.40
CA SER A 79 -2.05 33.20 0.09
C SER A 79 -0.55 33.53 0.10
N SER A 80 -0.10 34.33 1.08
CA SER A 80 1.28 34.82 1.20
C SER A 80 2.13 33.99 2.17
N ARG A 81 1.55 32.96 2.80
CA ARG A 81 2.29 32.02 3.65
C ARG A 81 3.28 31.21 2.82
N ARG A 82 4.47 30.97 3.37
CA ARG A 82 5.54 30.20 2.74
C ARG A 82 6.03 29.13 3.71
N PHE A 83 6.26 27.95 3.17
CA PHE A 83 6.62 26.76 3.93
C PHE A 83 7.93 26.21 3.39
N SER A 84 8.89 25.94 4.28
CA SER A 84 10.13 25.24 3.91
C SER A 84 9.84 23.79 3.54
N GLU A 85 10.82 23.07 2.99
CA GLU A 85 10.68 21.63 2.79
C GLU A 85 10.46 20.91 4.12
N ASP A 86 11.22 21.23 5.17
CA ASP A 86 11.01 20.66 6.51
C ASP A 86 9.57 20.87 7.03
N ASP A 87 8.98 22.05 6.80
CA ASP A 87 7.58 22.33 7.17
C ASP A 87 6.61 21.42 6.41
N LYS A 88 6.85 21.21 5.10
CA LYS A 88 6.02 20.37 4.23
C LYS A 88 6.13 18.90 4.63
N VAL A 89 7.33 18.44 4.99
CA VAL A 89 7.61 17.08 5.46
C VAL A 89 6.84 16.81 6.74
N PHE A 90 7.01 17.66 7.74
CA PHE A 90 6.29 17.54 9.02
C PHE A 90 4.77 17.56 8.82
N ALA A 91 4.27 18.51 8.02
CA ALA A 91 2.86 18.62 7.70
C ALA A 91 2.34 17.41 6.94
N LEU A 92 3.15 16.79 6.07
CA LEU A 92 2.79 15.58 5.36
C LEU A 92 2.67 14.40 6.33
N THR A 93 3.63 14.22 7.23
CA THR A 93 3.57 13.17 8.26
C THR A 93 2.27 13.28 9.05
N LEU A 94 1.95 14.47 9.56
CA LEU A 94 0.70 14.73 10.28
C LEU A 94 -0.56 14.49 9.42
N PHE A 95 -0.57 14.98 8.17
CA PHE A 95 -1.68 14.78 7.23
C PHE A 95 -1.97 13.31 6.96
N LYS A 96 -0.93 12.50 6.89
CA LYS A 96 -1.04 11.08 6.57
C LYS A 96 -1.42 10.24 7.78
N SER A 97 -0.88 10.55 8.96
CA SER A 97 -1.30 9.91 10.21
C SER A 97 -2.78 10.14 10.50
N SER A 98 -3.30 11.35 10.27
CA SER A 98 -4.73 11.62 10.37
C SER A 98 -5.16 12.81 9.51
N PRO A 99 -5.75 12.58 8.32
CA PRO A 99 -6.25 13.65 7.46
C PRO A 99 -7.32 14.52 8.14
N ARG A 100 -8.12 13.92 9.03
CA ARG A 100 -9.16 14.61 9.81
C ARG A 100 -8.54 15.53 10.86
N CYS A 101 -7.58 15.03 11.63
CA CYS A 101 -6.84 15.84 12.60
C CYS A 101 -6.08 16.97 11.90
N TYR A 102 -5.42 16.68 10.77
CA TYR A 102 -4.74 17.71 9.99
C TYR A 102 -5.69 18.80 9.47
N LYS A 103 -6.90 18.44 9.02
CA LYS A 103 -7.91 19.42 8.62
C LYS A 103 -8.29 20.35 9.78
N LEU A 104 -8.46 19.79 10.98
CA LEU A 104 -8.70 20.56 12.21
C LEU A 104 -7.50 21.47 12.54
N LEU A 105 -6.30 20.90 12.60
CA LEU A 105 -5.08 21.64 12.93
C LEU A 105 -4.76 22.73 11.90
N ARG A 106 -5.09 22.55 10.63
CA ARG A 106 -4.96 23.59 9.59
C ARG A 106 -5.93 24.76 9.79
N GLY A 107 -7.04 24.55 10.50
CA GLY A 107 -7.93 25.61 10.93
C GLY A 107 -7.31 26.50 12.01
N ILE A 108 -6.44 25.92 12.84
CA ILE A 108 -5.84 26.55 14.02
C ILE A 108 -4.45 27.11 13.69
N PHE A 109 -3.61 26.33 13.02
CA PHE A 109 -2.21 26.60 12.73
C PHE A 109 -1.97 26.94 11.25
N ALA A 110 -0.91 27.70 10.99
CA ALA A 110 -0.37 27.92 9.66
C ALA A 110 0.28 26.61 9.15
N LEU A 111 -0.52 25.80 8.45
CA LEU A 111 -0.09 24.55 7.83
C LEU A 111 -0.33 24.56 6.30
N PRO A 112 0.51 23.84 5.52
CA PRO A 112 0.35 23.70 4.08
C PRO A 112 -1.04 23.24 3.63
N SER A 113 -1.45 23.61 2.43
CA SER A 113 -2.68 23.09 1.83
C SER A 113 -2.51 21.63 1.39
N LYS A 114 -3.62 20.87 1.32
CA LYS A 114 -3.61 19.53 0.73
C LYS A 114 -2.98 19.53 -0.67
N THR A 115 -3.25 20.56 -1.47
CA THR A 115 -2.67 20.72 -2.81
C THR A 115 -1.15 20.80 -2.76
N ILE A 116 -0.58 21.62 -1.87
CA ILE A 116 0.88 21.75 -1.69
C ILE A 116 1.49 20.42 -1.25
N LEU A 117 0.84 19.73 -0.30
CA LEU A 117 1.28 18.41 0.17
C LEU A 117 1.27 17.36 -0.94
N LEU A 118 0.22 17.34 -1.76
CA LEU A 118 0.14 16.43 -2.91
C LEU A 118 1.15 16.78 -4.01
N GLN A 119 1.40 18.07 -4.27
CA GLN A 119 2.46 18.51 -5.19
C GLN A 119 3.85 18.09 -4.68
N THR A 120 4.10 18.23 -3.38
CA THR A 120 5.35 17.80 -2.75
C THR A 120 5.53 16.29 -2.90
N LEU A 121 4.47 15.51 -2.68
CA LEU A 121 4.50 14.08 -2.97
C LEU A 121 4.79 13.80 -4.44
N ARG A 122 4.14 14.49 -5.39
CA ARG A 122 4.32 14.24 -6.83
C ARG A 122 5.76 14.33 -7.32
N LYS A 123 6.62 15.10 -6.64
CA LYS A 123 8.05 15.15 -6.93
C LYS A 123 8.75 13.78 -6.85
N PHE A 124 8.16 12.79 -6.19
CA PHE A 124 8.75 11.46 -6.00
C PHE A 124 7.98 10.38 -6.74
N PRO A 125 8.22 10.10 -8.02
CA PRO A 125 7.52 9.01 -8.69
C PRO A 125 7.83 7.67 -7.98
N PHE A 126 6.78 6.96 -7.60
CA PHE A 126 6.87 5.56 -7.19
C PHE A 126 6.26 4.77 -8.33
N LYS A 127 7.14 4.11 -9.09
CA LYS A 127 6.77 3.22 -10.17
C LYS A 127 6.91 1.78 -9.69
N THR A 128 6.23 0.88 -10.39
CA THR A 128 6.41 -0.56 -10.26
C THR A 128 7.88 -0.92 -10.46
N GLY A 129 8.37 -1.90 -9.71
CA GLY A 129 9.76 -2.30 -9.70
C GLY A 129 10.53 -1.75 -8.50
N ILE A 130 11.85 -1.77 -8.61
CA ILE A 130 12.76 -1.28 -7.59
C ILE A 130 12.85 0.24 -7.74
N ASN A 131 12.77 0.97 -6.63
CA ASN A 131 12.86 2.43 -6.65
C ASN A 131 14.30 2.89 -6.45
N ASP A 132 14.92 3.41 -7.50
CA ASP A 132 16.33 3.83 -7.48
C ASP A 132 16.60 4.95 -6.47
N ASN A 133 15.70 5.93 -6.34
CA ASN A 133 15.84 6.99 -5.34
C ASN A 133 15.86 6.44 -3.91
N VAL A 134 15.07 5.40 -3.65
CA VAL A 134 15.07 4.70 -2.36
C VAL A 134 16.38 3.94 -2.18
N LEU A 135 16.86 3.23 -3.21
CA LEU A 135 18.14 2.51 -3.16
C LEU A 135 19.33 3.44 -2.89
N GLU A 136 19.40 4.59 -3.56
CA GLU A 136 20.48 5.57 -3.38
C GLU A 136 20.48 6.14 -1.97
N SER A 137 19.30 6.51 -1.47
CA SER A 137 19.13 6.96 -0.08
C SER A 137 19.55 5.88 0.92
N LEU A 138 19.23 4.62 0.64
CA LEU A 138 19.65 3.49 1.46
C LEU A 138 21.16 3.29 1.42
N LYS A 139 21.80 3.40 0.26
CA LYS A 139 23.26 3.25 0.09
C LYS A 139 24.02 4.22 0.99
N LEU A 140 23.57 5.48 1.09
CA LEU A 140 24.15 6.49 1.98
C LEU A 140 24.00 6.16 3.46
N ARG A 141 22.91 5.48 3.86
CA ARG A 141 22.72 5.06 5.26
C ARG A 141 23.49 3.78 5.58
N ILE A 142 23.52 2.83 4.65
CA ILE A 142 24.22 1.54 4.78
C ILE A 142 25.73 1.75 4.88
N SER A 143 26.30 2.73 4.17
CA SER A 143 27.72 3.06 4.29
C SER A 143 28.12 3.46 5.72
N LYS A 144 27.19 4.05 6.48
CA LYS A 144 27.36 4.45 7.89
C LYS A 144 27.04 3.34 8.89
N MET A 145 26.49 2.21 8.45
CA MET A 145 26.16 1.09 9.33
C MET A 145 27.39 0.26 9.71
N SER A 146 27.36 -0.29 10.93
CA SER A 146 28.31 -1.31 11.35
C SER A 146 28.21 -2.57 10.49
N LYS A 147 29.28 -3.36 10.41
CA LYS A 147 29.32 -4.63 9.64
C LYS A 147 28.13 -5.55 9.96
N TYR A 148 27.75 -5.65 11.24
CA TYR A 148 26.68 -6.53 11.70
C TYR A 148 25.27 -6.01 11.34
N ASP A 149 25.08 -4.69 11.24
CA ASP A 149 23.78 -4.08 10.93
C ASP A 149 23.41 -4.16 9.45
N ARG A 150 24.37 -4.52 8.59
CA ARG A 150 24.17 -4.76 7.14
C ARG A 150 23.60 -6.15 6.84
N TYR A 151 23.62 -7.07 7.81
CA TYR A 151 23.03 -8.40 7.65
C TYR A 151 21.51 -8.29 7.72
N SER A 152 20.87 -8.73 6.64
CA SER A 152 19.44 -8.51 6.41
C SER A 152 18.80 -9.72 5.74
N ILE A 153 17.48 -9.76 5.80
CA ILE A 153 16.66 -10.69 5.03
C ILE A 153 15.77 -9.92 4.06
N LEU A 154 15.34 -10.62 3.02
CA LEU A 154 14.38 -10.12 2.04
C LEU A 154 13.08 -10.93 2.13
N MET A 155 11.99 -10.30 2.56
CA MET A 155 10.68 -10.94 2.61
C MET A 155 9.81 -10.45 1.45
N PHE A 156 8.96 -11.33 0.92
CA PHE A 156 8.01 -10.98 -0.13
C PHE A 156 6.70 -11.73 -0.01
N ASP A 157 5.60 -11.03 -0.25
CA ASP A 157 4.24 -11.55 -0.14
C ASP A 157 3.29 -10.75 -1.03
N GLU A 158 2.14 -11.33 -1.34
CA GLU A 158 1.10 -10.76 -2.19
C GLU A 158 -0.07 -10.22 -1.39
N MET A 159 -0.56 -9.04 -1.75
CA MET A 159 -1.78 -8.45 -1.18
C MET A 159 -2.86 -8.30 -2.25
N GLN A 160 -4.07 -8.78 -1.96
CA GLN A 160 -5.23 -8.57 -2.83
C GLN A 160 -5.61 -7.08 -2.94
N LEU A 161 -5.88 -6.64 -4.16
CA LEU A 161 -6.34 -5.30 -4.53
C LEU A 161 -7.73 -5.34 -5.17
N SER A 162 -8.41 -4.19 -5.15
CA SER A 162 -9.61 -3.98 -5.97
C SER A 162 -9.21 -3.71 -7.42
N ALA A 163 -9.62 -4.60 -8.33
CA ALA A 163 -9.43 -4.41 -9.77
C ALA A 163 -10.04 -3.08 -10.23
N ASN A 164 -9.20 -2.21 -10.80
CA ASN A 164 -9.57 -0.86 -11.20
C ASN A 164 -8.50 -0.28 -12.13
N ILE A 165 -8.93 0.49 -13.12
CA ILE A 165 -8.05 1.26 -14.01
C ILE A 165 -8.27 2.76 -13.77
N THR A 166 -7.19 3.52 -13.65
CA THR A 166 -7.22 5.00 -13.54
C THR A 166 -6.21 5.60 -14.50
N TYR A 167 -6.62 6.62 -15.26
CA TYR A 167 -5.70 7.37 -16.11
C TYR A 167 -4.91 8.40 -15.30
N ASN A 168 -3.59 8.27 -15.27
CA ASN A 168 -2.66 9.21 -14.67
C ASN A 168 -2.15 10.21 -15.73
N ILE A 169 -2.66 11.44 -15.67
CA ILE A 169 -2.33 12.49 -16.65
C ILE A 169 -0.87 12.92 -16.55
N SER A 170 -0.29 12.96 -15.34
CA SER A 170 1.10 13.44 -15.18
C SER A 170 2.12 12.43 -15.70
N GLU A 171 1.79 11.14 -15.71
CA GLU A 171 2.67 10.07 -16.22
C GLU A 171 2.23 9.57 -17.60
N ASP A 172 1.14 10.13 -18.13
CA ASP A 172 0.49 9.74 -19.37
C ASP A 172 0.32 8.23 -19.55
N CYS A 173 -0.26 7.58 -18.54
CA CYS A 173 -0.45 6.12 -18.53
C CYS A 173 -1.68 5.72 -17.72
N PHE A 174 -2.16 4.48 -17.93
CA PHE A 174 -3.21 3.91 -17.10
C PHE A 174 -2.59 3.05 -15.99
N VAL A 175 -2.94 3.38 -14.74
CA VAL A 175 -2.60 2.57 -13.56
C VAL A 175 -3.71 1.56 -13.31
N GLY A 176 -3.39 0.28 -13.19
CA GLY A 176 -4.37 -0.79 -12.98
C GLY A 176 -4.17 -2.03 -13.86
N PHE A 177 -3.27 -1.96 -14.82
CA PHE A 177 -2.81 -3.13 -15.58
C PHE A 177 -1.75 -3.92 -14.80
N GLN A 178 -1.58 -5.18 -15.16
CA GLN A 178 -0.48 -6.02 -14.68
C GLN A 178 0.83 -5.41 -15.18
N ASP A 179 1.69 -5.07 -14.24
CA ASP A 179 2.97 -4.39 -14.47
C ASP A 179 4.02 -5.13 -13.65
N VAL A 180 4.93 -5.78 -14.37
CA VAL A 180 6.02 -6.58 -13.79
C VAL A 180 7.36 -5.82 -13.82
N GLY A 181 7.30 -4.49 -13.98
CA GLY A 181 8.45 -3.59 -13.93
C GLY A 181 8.94 -3.21 -15.32
N GLU A 182 9.47 -4.19 -16.06
CA GLU A 182 9.97 -3.98 -17.43
C GLU A 182 8.81 -3.92 -18.45
N GLU A 183 7.79 -4.75 -18.24
CA GLU A 183 6.65 -4.89 -19.14
C GLU A 183 5.33 -4.65 -18.43
N THR A 184 4.40 -4.01 -19.15
CA THR A 184 3.00 -3.91 -18.75
C THR A 184 2.17 -4.77 -19.69
N HIS A 185 1.41 -5.71 -19.15
CA HIS A 185 0.57 -6.60 -19.93
C HIS A 185 -0.88 -6.07 -19.98
N LYS A 186 -1.58 -6.33 -21.09
CA LYS A 186 -3.01 -6.00 -21.26
C LYS A 186 -3.91 -6.93 -20.45
N VAL A 187 -3.73 -6.97 -19.14
CA VAL A 187 -4.50 -7.72 -18.15
C VAL A 187 -4.71 -6.82 -16.94
N ILE A 188 -5.90 -6.84 -16.34
CA ILE A 188 -6.24 -5.97 -15.20
C ILE A 188 -5.70 -6.60 -13.91
N ALA A 189 -4.84 -5.88 -13.20
CA ALA A 189 -4.26 -6.33 -11.95
C ALA A 189 -5.31 -6.37 -10.82
N ASN A 190 -5.16 -7.36 -9.94
CA ASN A 190 -5.99 -7.53 -8.75
C ASN A 190 -5.18 -7.95 -7.52
N HIS A 191 -3.86 -8.06 -7.62
CA HIS A 191 -2.94 -8.28 -6.51
C HIS A 191 -1.71 -7.39 -6.69
N VAL A 192 -0.97 -7.20 -5.60
CA VAL A 192 0.35 -6.57 -5.61
C VAL A 192 1.33 -7.45 -4.85
N LEU A 193 2.44 -7.79 -5.49
CA LEU A 193 3.59 -8.43 -4.87
C LEU A 193 4.49 -7.34 -4.30
N VAL A 194 4.89 -7.45 -3.04
CA VAL A 194 5.77 -6.45 -2.38
C VAL A 194 7.00 -7.12 -1.81
N PHE A 195 8.16 -6.52 -2.04
CA PHE A 195 9.43 -6.90 -1.44
C PHE A 195 9.82 -5.91 -0.34
N MET A 196 10.18 -6.43 0.83
CA MET A 196 10.61 -5.66 1.99
C MET A 196 11.91 -6.21 2.57
N LEU A 197 12.80 -5.30 2.93
CA LEU A 197 14.02 -5.60 3.67
C LEU A 197 13.79 -5.52 5.17
N ARG A 198 14.49 -6.37 5.91
CA ARG A 198 14.57 -6.32 7.38
C ARG A 198 15.98 -6.61 7.88
N GLY A 199 16.49 -5.76 8.76
CA GLY A 199 17.76 -5.98 9.45
C GLY A 199 17.65 -7.09 10.49
N LEU A 200 18.69 -7.93 10.60
CA LEU A 200 18.72 -9.04 11.56
C LEU A 200 19.11 -8.60 12.96
N ARG A 201 20.15 -7.75 13.07
CA ARG A 201 20.64 -7.21 14.35
C ARG A 201 19.85 -5.96 14.75
N SER A 202 19.95 -4.92 13.92
CA SER A 202 19.18 -3.69 14.11
C SER A 202 17.77 -3.87 13.57
N LYS A 203 16.76 -3.49 14.37
CA LYS A 203 15.33 -3.66 14.07
C LYS A 203 14.82 -2.62 13.07
N TRP A 204 15.44 -2.56 11.90
CA TRP A 204 14.99 -1.70 10.82
C TRP A 204 14.24 -2.49 9.74
N LYS A 205 13.27 -1.84 9.10
CA LYS A 205 12.56 -2.39 7.94
C LYS A 205 12.39 -1.36 6.84
N GLN A 206 12.34 -1.80 5.59
CA GLN A 206 12.19 -0.92 4.44
C GLN A 206 11.49 -1.64 3.28
N PRO A 207 10.26 -1.23 2.89
CA PRO A 207 9.69 -1.64 1.62
C PRO A 207 10.57 -1.14 0.47
N LEU A 208 10.89 -2.03 -0.48
CA LEU A 208 11.88 -1.75 -1.52
C LEU A 208 11.27 -1.73 -2.94
N ALA A 209 10.44 -2.71 -3.25
CA ALA A 209 9.87 -2.88 -4.58
C ALA A 209 8.43 -3.40 -4.50
N TYR A 210 7.63 -3.09 -5.52
CA TYR A 210 6.30 -3.68 -5.69
C TYR A 210 5.97 -3.94 -7.16
N TYR A 211 5.11 -4.92 -7.42
CA TYR A 211 4.70 -5.36 -8.76
C TYR A 211 3.19 -5.61 -8.80
N PHE A 212 2.51 -5.11 -9.82
CA PHE A 212 1.07 -5.35 -9.99
C PHE A 212 0.84 -6.61 -10.80
N VAL A 213 0.08 -7.56 -10.26
CA VAL A 213 -0.12 -8.88 -10.89
C VAL A 213 -1.59 -9.25 -10.95
N TYR A 214 -1.93 -10.09 -11.93
CA TYR A 214 -3.22 -10.76 -11.98
C TYR A 214 -3.11 -12.13 -11.31
N ARG A 215 -3.82 -12.28 -10.18
CA ARG A 215 -3.82 -13.44 -9.26
C ARG A 215 -2.50 -13.68 -8.54
N THR A 216 -1.44 -14.01 -9.26
CA THR A 216 -0.10 -14.27 -8.70
C THR A 216 0.95 -14.14 -9.80
N MET A 217 2.19 -13.83 -9.43
CA MET A 217 3.31 -13.83 -10.35
C MET A 217 3.68 -15.27 -10.75
N SER A 218 4.00 -15.50 -12.03
CA SER A 218 4.47 -16.83 -12.46
C SER A 218 5.81 -17.18 -11.78
N SER A 219 6.05 -18.47 -11.52
CA SER A 219 7.29 -18.93 -10.87
C SER A 219 8.56 -18.48 -11.61
N ALA A 220 8.52 -18.44 -12.94
CA ALA A 220 9.63 -18.00 -13.78
C ALA A 220 9.89 -16.49 -13.64
N GLN A 221 8.85 -15.65 -13.69
CA GLN A 221 9.00 -14.21 -13.50
C GLN A 221 9.42 -13.88 -12.06
N LEU A 222 8.87 -14.59 -11.07
CA LEU A 222 9.25 -14.41 -9.67
C LEU A 222 10.71 -14.80 -9.42
N TYR A 223 11.19 -15.87 -10.04
CA TYR A 223 12.60 -16.26 -10.04
C TYR A 223 13.52 -15.12 -10.53
N VAL A 224 13.21 -14.51 -11.67
CA VAL A 224 13.99 -13.37 -12.21
C VAL A 224 13.91 -12.17 -11.27
N THR A 225 12.71 -11.87 -10.76
CA THR A 225 12.46 -10.73 -9.89
C THR A 225 13.23 -10.83 -8.57
N ILE A 226 13.21 -12.01 -7.92
CA ILE A 226 13.98 -12.27 -6.69
C ILE A 226 15.47 -12.01 -6.92
N LYS A 227 16.02 -12.49 -8.04
CA LYS A 227 17.44 -12.25 -8.39
C LYS A 227 17.73 -10.76 -8.55
N SER A 228 16.91 -10.04 -9.32
CA SER A 228 17.07 -8.60 -9.55
C SER A 228 17.05 -7.81 -8.24
N VAL A 229 16.08 -8.07 -7.36
CA VAL A 229 15.96 -7.39 -6.06
C VAL A 229 17.15 -7.70 -5.14
N ILE A 230 17.59 -8.96 -5.07
CA ILE A 230 18.75 -9.35 -4.24
C ILE A 230 20.02 -8.67 -4.75
N ARG A 231 20.25 -8.65 -6.07
CA ARG A 231 21.41 -7.96 -6.68
C ARG A 231 21.42 -6.48 -6.34
N ALA A 232 20.29 -5.79 -6.48
CA ALA A 232 20.16 -4.40 -6.10
C ALA A 232 20.53 -4.16 -4.62
N CYS A 233 20.08 -5.04 -3.72
CA CYS A 233 20.41 -4.97 -2.29
C CYS A 233 21.91 -5.21 -2.02
N GLN A 234 22.51 -6.19 -2.70
CA GLN A 234 23.93 -6.51 -2.55
C GLN A 234 24.82 -5.38 -3.07
N ASN A 235 24.42 -4.70 -4.16
CA ASN A 235 25.13 -3.57 -4.75
C ASN A 235 25.20 -2.34 -3.85
N ILE A 236 24.20 -2.14 -2.98
CA ILE A 236 24.22 -1.06 -1.98
C ILE A 236 24.94 -1.45 -0.68
N GLY A 237 25.53 -2.64 -0.61
CA GLY A 237 26.37 -3.10 0.50
C GLY A 237 25.63 -3.89 1.59
N LEU A 238 24.41 -4.38 1.34
CA LEU A 238 23.71 -5.29 2.25
C LEU A 238 24.18 -6.74 2.06
N ASN A 239 24.16 -7.49 3.16
CA ASN A 239 24.38 -8.93 3.16
C ASN A 239 23.02 -9.62 3.34
N ILE A 240 22.38 -9.96 2.22
CA ILE A 240 21.12 -10.72 2.24
C ILE A 240 21.45 -12.18 2.52
N VAL A 241 21.09 -12.68 3.71
CA VAL A 241 21.39 -14.06 4.11
C VAL A 241 20.22 -15.01 3.92
N ALA A 242 18.99 -14.47 3.88
CA ALA A 242 17.80 -15.27 3.66
C ALA A 242 16.72 -14.54 2.88
N THR A 243 15.90 -15.32 2.18
CA THR A 243 14.58 -14.89 1.73
C THR A 243 13.47 -15.53 2.54
N VAL A 244 12.34 -14.84 2.68
CA VAL A 244 11.18 -15.37 3.41
C VAL A 244 9.89 -15.20 2.60
N SER A 245 9.16 -16.29 2.37
CA SER A 245 7.85 -16.33 1.71
C SER A 245 6.86 -17.28 2.39
N ASP A 246 5.58 -17.19 2.01
CA ASP A 246 4.63 -18.25 2.29
C ASP A 246 4.94 -19.52 1.46
N GLN A 247 4.12 -20.56 1.59
CA GLN A 247 4.27 -21.82 0.86
C GLN A 247 3.40 -21.93 -0.41
N GLY A 248 3.01 -20.80 -1.01
CA GLY A 248 2.32 -20.73 -2.28
C GLY A 248 3.03 -21.54 -3.37
N SER A 249 2.27 -22.12 -4.31
CA SER A 249 2.84 -22.97 -5.37
C SER A 249 3.81 -22.21 -6.27
N THR A 250 3.55 -20.95 -6.56
CA THR A 250 4.42 -20.07 -7.34
C THR A 250 5.72 -19.76 -6.60
N ASN A 251 5.64 -19.45 -5.31
CA ASN A 251 6.79 -19.22 -4.44
C ASN A 251 7.69 -20.47 -4.35
N ARG A 252 7.10 -21.65 -4.10
CA ARG A 252 7.83 -22.92 -4.10
C ARG A 252 8.48 -23.23 -5.44
N GLY A 253 7.79 -22.96 -6.54
CA GLY A 253 8.32 -23.12 -7.90
C GLY A 253 9.51 -22.21 -8.17
N ALA A 254 9.42 -20.93 -7.80
CA ALA A 254 10.52 -19.97 -7.98
C ALA A 254 11.76 -20.37 -7.17
N VAL A 255 11.58 -20.79 -5.91
CA VAL A 255 12.67 -21.28 -5.06
C VAL A 255 13.31 -22.53 -5.66
N SER A 256 12.51 -23.47 -6.17
CA SER A 256 13.04 -24.66 -6.85
C SER A 256 13.88 -24.29 -8.07
N LEU A 257 13.49 -23.28 -8.86
CA LEU A 257 14.27 -22.81 -10.00
C LEU A 257 15.62 -22.22 -9.56
N LEU A 258 15.65 -21.43 -8.47
CA LEU A 258 16.88 -20.87 -7.90
C LEU A 258 17.84 -21.98 -7.42
N MET A 259 17.31 -23.00 -6.75
CA MET A 259 18.11 -24.15 -6.29
C MET A 259 18.65 -24.96 -7.47
N SER A 260 17.82 -25.24 -8.47
CA SER A 260 18.24 -25.97 -9.68
C SER A 260 19.33 -25.24 -10.46
N GLU A 261 19.26 -23.91 -10.56
CA GLU A 261 20.33 -23.10 -11.15
C GLU A 261 21.65 -23.27 -10.38
N THR A 262 21.59 -23.23 -9.04
CA THR A 262 22.77 -23.41 -8.19
C THR A 262 23.39 -24.80 -8.37
N ASN A 263 22.58 -25.85 -8.42
CA ASN A 263 23.04 -27.21 -8.71
C ASN A 263 23.77 -27.28 -10.06
N ARG A 264 23.21 -26.62 -11.08
CA ARG A 264 23.81 -26.59 -12.42
C ARG A 264 25.15 -25.86 -12.43
N LEU A 265 25.25 -24.75 -11.70
CA LEU A 265 26.50 -24.00 -11.55
C LEU A 265 27.58 -24.81 -10.82
N CYS A 266 27.23 -25.56 -9.77
CA CYS A 266 28.19 -26.43 -9.07
C CYS A 266 28.66 -27.58 -9.96
N ALA A 267 27.73 -28.24 -10.66
CA ALA A 267 28.04 -29.31 -11.60
C ALA A 267 28.96 -28.85 -12.74
N GLN A 268 28.75 -27.64 -13.28
CA GLN A 268 29.63 -27.03 -14.29
C GLN A 268 31.05 -26.78 -13.79
N LYS A 269 31.22 -26.55 -12.48
CA LYS A 269 32.54 -26.40 -11.84
C LYS A 269 33.15 -27.76 -11.42
N GLY A 270 32.44 -28.86 -11.61
CA GLY A 270 32.86 -30.18 -11.12
C GLY A 270 32.78 -30.32 -9.60
N GLU A 271 31.97 -29.51 -8.92
CA GLU A 271 31.85 -29.48 -7.47
C GLU A 271 30.50 -30.08 -7.01
N GLU A 272 30.50 -30.82 -5.90
CA GLU A 272 29.26 -31.20 -5.22
C GLU A 272 28.60 -29.98 -4.58
N ASN A 273 27.27 -29.86 -4.69
CA ASN A 273 26.55 -28.75 -4.06
C ASN A 273 26.50 -28.91 -2.54
N LYS A 274 27.29 -28.08 -1.83
CA LYS A 274 27.36 -28.03 -0.36
C LYS A 274 26.40 -26.99 0.25
N TYR A 275 25.71 -26.21 -0.58
CA TYR A 275 24.85 -25.11 -0.15
C TYR A 275 23.45 -25.63 0.22
N LEU A 276 22.91 -25.14 1.34
CA LEU A 276 21.51 -25.37 1.69
C LEU A 276 20.59 -24.36 0.96
N GLY A 277 21.13 -23.19 0.67
CA GLY A 277 20.50 -22.12 -0.09
C GLY A 277 20.80 -22.18 -1.59
N TYR A 278 20.52 -21.06 -2.26
CA TYR A 278 20.88 -20.82 -3.66
C TYR A 278 21.89 -19.69 -3.77
N LEU A 279 22.68 -19.67 -4.84
CA LEU A 279 23.69 -18.65 -5.11
C LEU A 279 23.14 -17.53 -5.98
N ILE A 280 23.38 -16.28 -5.56
CA ILE A 280 23.24 -15.08 -6.39
C ILE A 280 24.56 -14.34 -6.34
N ASP A 281 25.22 -14.23 -7.49
CA ASP A 281 26.52 -13.59 -7.67
C ASP A 281 27.55 -14.09 -6.64
N ASN A 282 27.66 -15.42 -6.53
CA ASN A 282 28.51 -16.17 -5.59
C ASN A 282 28.21 -15.95 -4.09
N LYS A 283 27.11 -15.28 -3.73
CA LYS A 283 26.65 -15.16 -2.35
C LYS A 283 25.46 -16.09 -2.12
N GLU A 284 25.58 -16.95 -1.11
CA GLU A 284 24.51 -17.86 -0.74
C GLU A 284 23.38 -17.14 0.00
N VAL A 285 22.14 -17.44 -0.40
CA VAL A 285 20.91 -16.98 0.23
C VAL A 285 20.03 -18.19 0.55
N VAL A 286 19.63 -18.33 1.81
CA VAL A 286 18.81 -19.46 2.28
C VAL A 286 17.33 -19.08 2.23
N HIS A 287 16.48 -19.91 1.64
CA HIS A 287 15.04 -19.67 1.67
C HIS A 287 14.41 -20.23 2.94
N ILE A 288 13.55 -19.44 3.61
CA ILE A 288 12.81 -19.83 4.80
C ILE A 288 11.31 -19.64 4.53
N PHE A 289 10.52 -20.69 4.75
CA PHE A 289 9.06 -20.58 4.72
C PHE A 289 8.56 -19.96 6.01
N ASP A 290 7.60 -19.04 5.90
CA ASP A 290 7.09 -18.25 7.02
C ASP A 290 6.48 -19.11 8.16
N PRO A 291 7.10 -19.15 9.36
CA PRO A 291 6.62 -20.02 10.43
C PRO A 291 5.19 -19.76 10.92
N PRO A 292 4.72 -18.50 11.10
CA PRO A 292 3.31 -18.21 11.35
C PRO A 292 2.36 -18.79 10.30
N HIS A 293 2.71 -18.72 9.01
CA HIS A 293 1.96 -19.36 7.94
C HIS A 293 1.98 -20.90 8.03
N LEU A 294 3.14 -21.50 8.28
CA LEU A 294 3.26 -22.95 8.46
C LEU A 294 2.42 -23.46 9.66
N LEU A 295 2.35 -22.70 10.74
CA LEU A 295 1.49 -23.00 11.90
C LEU A 295 0.00 -23.00 11.53
N LYS A 296 -0.45 -21.99 10.77
CA LYS A 296 -1.84 -21.91 10.26
C LYS A 296 -2.17 -23.13 9.39
N CYS A 297 -1.26 -23.50 8.48
CA CYS A 297 -1.46 -24.65 7.60
C CYS A 297 -1.49 -25.96 8.37
N LEU A 298 -0.60 -26.16 9.34
CA LEU A 298 -0.61 -27.35 10.20
C LEU A 298 -1.92 -27.46 10.98
N ARG A 299 -2.40 -26.36 11.58
CA ARG A 299 -3.73 -26.31 12.23
C ARG A 299 -4.81 -26.74 11.25
N ASN A 300 -4.83 -26.15 10.06
CA ASN A 300 -5.88 -26.43 9.07
C ASN A 300 -5.85 -27.89 8.60
N THR A 301 -4.68 -28.52 8.48
CA THR A 301 -4.58 -29.97 8.22
C THR A 301 -5.08 -30.78 9.42
N PHE A 302 -4.73 -30.40 10.64
CA PHE A 302 -5.11 -31.12 11.86
C PHE A 302 -6.63 -31.14 12.09
N LEU A 303 -7.38 -30.13 11.62
CA LEU A 303 -8.86 -30.12 11.68
C LEU A 303 -9.51 -31.36 11.05
N ASP A 304 -8.93 -31.86 9.98
CA ASP A 304 -9.53 -32.89 9.12
C ASP A 304 -8.80 -34.24 9.19
N ASN A 305 -7.66 -34.31 9.88
CA ASN A 305 -6.79 -35.48 9.88
C ASN A 305 -6.27 -35.81 11.29
N ASN A 306 -6.23 -37.09 11.60
CA ASN A 306 -5.44 -37.61 12.72
C ASN A 306 -3.97 -37.64 12.28
N ILE A 307 -3.06 -37.30 13.20
CA ILE A 307 -1.62 -37.20 12.94
C ILE A 307 -0.93 -38.26 13.79
N HIS A 308 -0.31 -39.23 13.13
CA HIS A 308 0.54 -40.23 13.76
C HIS A 308 1.98 -39.73 13.72
N PHE A 309 2.67 -39.74 14.86
CA PHE A 309 4.02 -39.19 14.98
C PHE A 309 4.82 -39.94 16.03
N LEU A 310 6.14 -39.95 15.88
CA LEU A 310 7.07 -40.46 16.88
C LEU A 310 7.43 -39.32 17.83
N TRP A 311 7.32 -39.55 19.14
CA TRP A 311 7.74 -38.60 20.17
C TRP A 311 8.43 -39.35 21.30
N GLU A 312 9.68 -38.98 21.58
CA GLU A 312 10.51 -39.65 22.61
C GLU A 312 10.58 -41.18 22.39
N GLY A 313 10.66 -41.61 21.12
CA GLY A 313 10.72 -43.03 20.76
C GLY A 313 9.38 -43.77 20.80
N VAL A 314 8.28 -43.11 21.17
CA VAL A 314 6.94 -43.72 21.26
C VAL A 314 6.06 -43.25 20.11
N GLN A 315 5.36 -44.20 19.48
CA GLN A 315 4.37 -43.90 18.45
C GLN A 315 3.10 -43.34 19.10
N LYS A 316 2.71 -42.12 18.71
CA LYS A 316 1.57 -41.39 19.27
C LYS A 316 0.58 -40.97 18.19
N THR A 317 -0.67 -40.75 18.57
CA THR A 317 -1.73 -40.28 17.65
C THR A 317 -2.44 -39.04 18.19
N ALA A 318 -2.30 -37.92 17.48
CA ALA A 318 -3.07 -36.70 17.78
C ALA A 318 -4.38 -36.68 16.99
N SER A 319 -5.47 -36.36 17.67
CA SER A 319 -6.81 -36.18 17.08
C SER A 319 -7.43 -34.84 17.48
N TRP A 320 -8.09 -34.18 16.51
CA TRP A 320 -8.89 -32.98 16.75
C TRP A 320 -10.12 -33.26 17.62
N SER A 321 -10.64 -34.50 17.60
CA SER A 321 -11.76 -34.91 18.47
C SER A 321 -11.46 -34.68 19.95
N HIS A 322 -10.22 -34.95 20.38
CA HIS A 322 -9.81 -34.70 21.76
C HIS A 322 -9.83 -33.20 22.13
N VAL A 323 -9.56 -32.31 21.18
CA VAL A 323 -9.59 -30.86 21.38
C VAL A 323 -11.03 -30.35 21.52
N ILE A 324 -11.95 -30.88 20.69
CA ILE A 324 -13.39 -30.59 20.81
C ILE A 324 -13.91 -31.07 22.17
N MET A 325 -13.63 -32.33 22.52
CA MET A 325 -14.04 -32.92 23.78
C MET A 325 -13.54 -32.12 24.99
N PHE A 326 -12.27 -31.71 25.00
CA PHE A 326 -11.75 -30.82 26.05
C PHE A 326 -12.54 -29.51 26.13
N TYR A 327 -12.75 -28.85 24.99
CA TYR A 327 -13.41 -27.54 24.96
C TYR A 327 -14.85 -27.59 25.47
N GLU A 328 -15.59 -28.63 25.11
CA GLU A 328 -16.99 -28.83 25.51
C GLU A 328 -17.11 -29.14 27.01
N ASN A 329 -16.17 -29.91 27.57
CA ASN A 329 -16.11 -30.16 29.01
C ASN A 329 -15.67 -28.91 29.82
N ASP A 330 -14.83 -28.04 29.24
CA ASP A 330 -14.37 -26.79 29.86
C ASP A 330 -15.42 -25.65 29.79
N GLN A 331 -16.61 -25.86 29.21
CA GLN A 331 -17.72 -24.88 29.20
C GLN A 331 -18.55 -24.86 30.49
N GLY A 332 -18.23 -25.66 31.51
CA GLY A 332 -19.12 -25.84 32.68
C GLY A 332 -19.38 -24.57 33.51
N ASN A 333 -18.47 -23.59 33.51
CA ASN A 333 -18.65 -22.28 34.13
C ASN A 333 -17.94 -21.21 33.28
N ASP A 334 -18.73 -20.35 32.61
CA ASP A 334 -18.22 -19.36 31.66
C ASP A 334 -17.27 -18.33 32.29
N ASP A 335 -17.40 -18.07 33.60
CA ASP A 335 -16.59 -17.08 34.31
C ASP A 335 -15.21 -17.62 34.74
N ILE A 336 -15.07 -18.94 34.90
CA ILE A 336 -13.84 -19.57 35.45
C ILE A 336 -13.46 -20.81 34.62
N ARG A 337 -12.98 -20.57 33.40
CA ARG A 337 -12.50 -21.63 32.50
C ARG A 337 -11.01 -21.92 32.67
N LEU A 338 -10.58 -23.16 32.47
CA LEU A 338 -9.16 -23.54 32.52
C LEU A 338 -8.38 -22.94 31.34
N VAL A 339 -9.04 -22.81 30.18
CA VAL A 339 -8.45 -22.24 28.97
C VAL A 339 -9.34 -21.14 28.40
N PRO A 340 -9.43 -19.97 29.05
CA PRO A 340 -10.42 -18.93 28.75
C PRO A 340 -10.22 -18.24 27.39
N LYS A 341 -9.05 -18.42 26.76
CA LYS A 341 -8.78 -17.89 25.40
C LYS A 341 -9.45 -18.71 24.31
N LEU A 342 -9.76 -19.99 24.56
CA LEU A 342 -10.45 -20.82 23.60
C LEU A 342 -11.91 -20.41 23.52
N THR A 343 -12.39 -20.30 22.29
CA THR A 343 -13.76 -19.95 21.94
C THR A 343 -14.17 -20.80 20.76
N ASP A 344 -15.46 -20.80 20.42
CA ASP A 344 -16.02 -21.44 19.23
C ASP A 344 -15.22 -21.20 17.95
N ARG A 345 -14.64 -19.99 17.81
CA ARG A 345 -13.81 -19.57 16.67
C ARG A 345 -12.48 -20.32 16.57
N HIS A 346 -12.11 -21.09 17.57
CA HIS A 346 -10.93 -21.94 17.60
C HIS A 346 -11.25 -23.39 17.23
N ILE A 347 -12.47 -23.84 17.53
CA ILE A 347 -12.83 -25.26 17.63
C ILE A 347 -13.65 -25.70 16.41
N TYR A 348 -14.71 -24.95 16.09
CA TYR A 348 -15.68 -25.35 15.08
C TYR A 348 -15.31 -24.81 13.69
N LYS A 349 -15.21 -25.72 12.72
CA LYS A 349 -14.62 -25.48 11.38
C LYS A 349 -15.29 -24.33 10.62
N GLU A 350 -16.59 -24.18 10.78
CA GLU A 350 -17.43 -23.16 10.17
C GLU A 350 -17.27 -21.78 10.82
N LYS A 351 -16.83 -21.71 12.08
CA LYS A 351 -16.58 -20.46 12.83
C LYS A 351 -15.12 -20.04 12.81
N ILE A 352 -14.20 -20.94 12.44
CA ILE A 352 -12.76 -20.69 12.38
C ILE A 352 -12.42 -19.68 11.27
N ASN A 353 -11.78 -18.58 11.67
CA ASN A 353 -11.04 -17.76 10.71
C ASN A 353 -9.69 -18.43 10.42
N LYS A 354 -9.61 -19.12 9.27
CA LYS A 354 -8.42 -19.88 8.85
C LYS A 354 -7.15 -19.05 8.72
N MET A 355 -7.28 -17.74 8.50
CA MET A 355 -6.15 -16.81 8.26
C MET A 355 -5.57 -16.21 9.54
N LYS A 356 -6.26 -16.32 10.68
CA LYS A 356 -5.86 -15.66 11.93
C LYS A 356 -4.84 -16.53 12.71
N VAL A 357 -3.57 -16.11 12.69
CA VAL A 357 -2.45 -16.82 13.35
C VAL A 357 -2.71 -17.01 14.84
N SER A 358 -3.23 -15.99 15.54
CA SER A 358 -3.46 -16.07 16.98
C SER A 358 -4.38 -17.23 17.38
N LEU A 359 -5.38 -17.56 16.56
CA LEU A 359 -6.29 -18.68 16.82
C LEU A 359 -5.56 -20.02 16.68
N ALA A 360 -4.63 -20.14 15.72
CA ALA A 360 -3.81 -21.33 15.56
C ALA A 360 -2.81 -21.49 16.72
N ALA A 361 -2.13 -20.41 17.10
CA ALA A 361 -1.17 -20.43 18.22
C ALA A 361 -1.83 -20.75 19.57
N GLN A 362 -3.06 -20.31 19.80
CA GLN A 362 -3.80 -20.60 21.05
C GLN A 362 -4.23 -22.06 21.16
N ILE A 363 -4.52 -22.72 20.03
CA ILE A 363 -4.77 -24.17 19.97
C ILE A 363 -3.51 -24.95 20.33
N PHE A 364 -2.37 -24.61 19.75
CA PHE A 364 -1.08 -25.24 20.07
C PHE A 364 -0.42 -24.64 21.30
N SER A 365 -1.19 -24.24 22.32
CA SER A 365 -0.60 -23.61 23.50
C SER A 365 -0.19 -24.64 24.56
N GLN A 366 0.93 -24.38 25.23
CA GLN A 366 1.37 -25.16 26.39
C GLN A 366 0.27 -25.28 27.46
N ARG A 367 -0.56 -24.23 27.65
CA ARG A 367 -1.66 -24.25 28.63
C ARG A 367 -2.69 -25.32 28.29
N LEU A 368 -3.18 -25.34 27.04
CA LEU A 368 -4.14 -26.35 26.59
C LEU A 368 -3.55 -27.76 26.67
N SER A 369 -2.30 -27.92 26.24
CA SER A 369 -1.59 -29.20 26.35
C SER A 369 -1.51 -29.69 27.80
N ALA A 370 -1.04 -28.85 28.73
CA ALA A 370 -0.86 -29.23 30.13
C ALA A 370 -2.18 -29.63 30.80
N THR A 371 -3.26 -28.89 30.53
CA THR A 371 -4.59 -29.22 31.05
C THR A 371 -5.12 -30.51 30.43
N MET A 372 -5.06 -30.67 29.11
CA MET A 372 -5.48 -31.91 28.44
C MET A 372 -4.73 -33.14 28.99
N ARG A 373 -3.41 -33.04 29.15
CA ARG A 373 -2.59 -34.12 29.72
C ARG A 373 -3.02 -34.49 31.14
N LYS A 374 -3.33 -33.49 31.97
CA LYS A 374 -3.71 -33.72 33.38
C LYS A 374 -5.03 -34.50 33.50
N PHE A 375 -5.97 -34.28 32.59
CA PHE A 375 -7.29 -34.91 32.62
C PHE A 375 -7.42 -36.14 31.72
N ALA A 376 -6.41 -36.46 30.90
CA ALA A 376 -6.37 -37.68 30.09
C ALA A 376 -6.36 -38.93 30.99
N GLY A 377 -7.38 -39.76 30.87
CA GLY A 377 -7.54 -40.98 31.66
C GLY A 377 -7.89 -40.74 33.15
N CYS A 378 -8.31 -39.54 33.52
CA CYS A 378 -8.75 -39.22 34.87
C CYS A 378 -10.13 -39.84 35.13
N ASN A 379 -10.28 -40.63 36.19
CA ASN A 379 -11.53 -41.31 36.56
C ASN A 379 -12.09 -40.81 37.90
N ILE A 380 -11.96 -39.51 38.19
CA ILE A 380 -12.46 -38.92 39.44
C ILE A 380 -13.90 -38.42 39.21
N PRO A 381 -14.89 -38.86 40.00
CA PRO A 381 -16.26 -38.36 39.90
C PRO A 381 -16.35 -36.84 40.05
N GLY A 382 -17.10 -36.17 39.17
CA GLY A 382 -17.27 -34.71 39.18
C GLY A 382 -16.11 -33.90 38.57
N VAL A 383 -15.08 -34.57 38.05
CA VAL A 383 -13.95 -33.95 37.34
C VAL A 383 -14.06 -34.22 35.84
N MET A 384 -13.58 -33.29 35.01
CA MET A 384 -13.49 -33.49 33.55
C MET A 384 -12.75 -34.80 33.23
N VAL A 385 -13.40 -35.65 32.42
CA VAL A 385 -12.86 -36.92 31.96
C VAL A 385 -12.53 -36.82 30.48
N LEU A 386 -11.27 -37.09 30.12
CA LEU A 386 -10.83 -37.24 28.74
C LEU A 386 -10.34 -38.67 28.53
N GLU A 387 -10.48 -39.18 27.31
CA GLU A 387 -9.90 -40.47 26.92
C GLU A 387 -8.37 -40.51 27.20
N LYS A 388 -7.84 -41.69 27.51
CA LYS A 388 -6.38 -41.87 27.74
C LYS A 388 -5.55 -41.45 26.52
N SER A 389 -6.07 -41.69 25.32
CA SER A 389 -5.53 -41.25 24.02
C SER A 389 -5.41 -39.72 23.89
N ALA A 390 -6.12 -38.93 24.69
CA ALA A 390 -5.98 -37.47 24.69
C ALA A 390 -4.59 -37.01 25.18
N ALA A 391 -3.86 -37.86 25.91
CA ALA A 391 -2.48 -37.60 26.31
C ALA A 391 -1.57 -37.40 25.08
N ASP A 392 -1.75 -38.22 24.03
CA ASP A 392 -0.99 -38.13 22.78
C ASP A 392 -1.27 -36.81 22.04
N THR A 393 -2.53 -36.38 21.97
CA THR A 393 -2.87 -35.04 21.44
C THR A 393 -2.18 -33.97 22.28
N ALA A 394 -2.17 -34.09 23.60
CA ALA A 394 -1.49 -33.12 24.46
C ALA A 394 0.02 -33.05 24.18
N ASP A 395 0.71 -34.18 23.96
CA ASP A 395 2.13 -34.17 23.54
C ASP A 395 2.31 -33.42 22.23
N PHE A 396 1.46 -33.69 21.24
CA PHE A 396 1.53 -33.03 19.94
C PHE A 396 1.35 -31.52 20.06
N LEU A 397 0.36 -31.06 20.84
CA LEU A 397 0.15 -29.63 21.06
C LEU A 397 1.37 -28.97 21.73
N LEU A 398 1.99 -29.64 22.71
CA LEU A 398 3.21 -29.15 23.36
C LEU A 398 4.40 -29.11 22.41
N PHE A 399 4.54 -30.11 21.55
CA PHE A 399 5.59 -30.15 20.55
C PHE A 399 5.49 -28.93 19.63
N ILE A 400 4.31 -28.67 19.09
CA ILE A 400 4.11 -27.55 18.17
C ILE A 400 4.26 -26.20 18.88
N ASP A 401 3.82 -26.07 20.14
CA ASP A 401 4.11 -24.90 20.99
C ASP A 401 5.62 -24.62 21.05
N LYS A 402 6.41 -25.64 21.40
CA LYS A 402 7.88 -25.57 21.50
C LYS A 402 8.53 -25.23 20.16
N VAL A 403 8.07 -25.83 19.06
CA VAL A 403 8.54 -25.50 17.70
C VAL A 403 8.29 -24.04 17.38
N PHE A 404 7.05 -23.57 17.57
CA PHE A 404 6.70 -22.20 17.22
C PHE A 404 7.42 -21.17 18.10
N ASP A 405 7.54 -21.42 19.41
CA ASP A 405 8.32 -20.57 20.31
C ASP A 405 9.79 -20.52 19.91
N SER A 406 10.38 -21.65 19.48
CA SER A 406 11.78 -21.73 19.04
C SER A 406 12.11 -20.93 17.79
N VAL A 407 11.12 -20.53 16.99
CA VAL A 407 11.32 -19.78 15.74
C VAL A 407 10.73 -18.37 15.79
N ASN A 408 9.99 -18.04 16.85
CA ASN A 408 9.31 -16.75 17.02
C ASN A 408 9.71 -16.03 18.33
N GLY A 409 10.81 -16.47 18.95
CA GLY A 409 11.39 -15.86 20.14
C GLY A 409 11.92 -14.44 19.91
N THR A 410 11.75 -13.58 20.92
CA THR A 410 12.20 -12.16 20.91
C THR A 410 13.05 -11.77 22.11
N ALA A 411 12.84 -12.44 23.24
CA ALA A 411 13.48 -12.07 24.48
C ALA A 411 14.91 -12.61 24.51
N VAL A 412 15.85 -11.87 25.09
CA VAL A 412 17.20 -12.41 25.34
C VAL A 412 17.13 -13.54 26.37
N VAL A 413 16.23 -13.41 27.35
CA VAL A 413 15.92 -14.43 28.36
C VAL A 413 14.40 -14.55 28.47
N SER A 414 13.88 -15.78 28.53
CA SER A 414 12.45 -16.06 28.59
C SER A 414 12.18 -17.22 29.56
N ASN A 415 11.07 -17.16 30.29
CA ASN A 415 10.59 -18.25 31.15
C ASN A 415 10.30 -19.54 30.34
N LYS A 416 9.96 -19.38 29.06
CA LYS A 416 10.00 -20.48 28.10
C LYS A 416 11.37 -20.52 27.42
N HIS A 417 12.17 -21.55 27.70
CA HIS A 417 13.57 -21.66 27.26
C HIS A 417 13.78 -21.60 25.74
N LEU A 418 12.79 -22.01 24.93
CA LEU A 418 12.86 -21.93 23.47
C LEU A 418 12.38 -20.58 22.92
N ARG A 419 11.69 -19.75 23.70
CA ARG A 419 11.21 -18.44 23.23
C ARG A 419 12.26 -17.33 23.37
N CYS A 420 13.50 -17.68 23.70
CA CYS A 420 14.61 -16.74 23.75
C CYS A 420 15.31 -16.59 22.39
N ALA A 421 16.24 -15.66 22.28
CA ALA A 421 17.13 -15.56 21.13
C ALA A 421 18.02 -16.81 21.04
N ILE A 422 18.27 -17.29 19.82
CA ILE A 422 19.24 -18.36 19.60
C ILE A 422 20.66 -17.87 19.93
N SER A 423 21.45 -18.71 20.58
CA SER A 423 22.87 -18.50 20.90
C SER A 423 23.53 -19.86 21.11
N ASN A 424 24.86 -19.91 21.24
CA ASN A 424 25.60 -21.17 21.45
C ASN A 424 25.20 -21.92 22.73
N LYS A 425 24.61 -21.22 23.70
CA LYS A 425 24.17 -21.79 24.98
C LYS A 425 22.69 -22.16 25.00
N SER A 426 21.94 -21.80 23.97
CA SER A 426 20.49 -22.01 23.97
C SER A 426 20.14 -23.42 23.45
N PRO A 427 19.00 -23.99 23.87
CA PRO A 427 18.64 -25.37 23.53
C PRO A 427 18.10 -25.54 22.10
N HIS A 428 18.22 -24.52 21.24
CA HIS A 428 17.56 -24.50 19.93
C HIS A 428 18.09 -25.57 18.99
N ILE A 429 19.41 -25.73 18.89
CA ILE A 429 20.02 -26.66 17.92
C ILE A 429 19.68 -28.11 18.23
N SER A 430 19.82 -28.52 19.49
CA SER A 430 19.47 -29.88 19.92
C SER A 430 17.97 -30.14 19.77
N PHE A 431 17.13 -29.17 20.15
CA PHE A 431 15.68 -29.28 19.96
C PHE A 431 15.29 -29.37 18.49
N TRP A 432 15.89 -28.58 17.59
CA TRP A 432 15.57 -28.61 16.17
C TRP A 432 15.95 -29.93 15.49
N ASN A 433 17.05 -30.55 15.91
CA ASN A 433 17.42 -31.88 15.41
C ASN A 433 16.32 -32.90 15.73
N ASN A 434 15.87 -32.94 16.98
CA ASN A 434 14.76 -33.80 17.40
C ASN A 434 13.45 -33.42 16.67
N ALA A 435 13.12 -32.14 16.59
CA ALA A 435 11.91 -31.67 15.91
C ALA A 435 11.86 -32.09 14.43
N ILE A 436 13.00 -32.08 13.73
CA ILE A 436 13.10 -32.55 12.35
C ILE A 436 12.77 -34.04 12.24
N GLU A 437 13.24 -34.87 13.17
CA GLU A 437 12.93 -36.30 13.22
C GLU A 437 11.43 -36.53 13.47
N VAL A 438 10.86 -35.79 14.43
CA VAL A 438 9.43 -35.84 14.75
C VAL A 438 8.59 -35.47 13.52
N PHE A 439 8.88 -34.35 12.85
CA PHE A 439 8.19 -33.97 11.62
C PHE A 439 8.34 -35.01 10.50
N SER A 440 9.54 -35.59 10.33
CA SER A 440 9.79 -36.61 9.31
C SER A 440 9.02 -37.92 9.56
N SER A 441 8.70 -38.21 10.83
CA SER A 441 7.91 -39.38 11.20
C SER A 441 6.39 -39.23 10.96
N MET A 442 5.91 -38.00 10.69
CA MET A 442 4.48 -37.72 10.66
C MET A 442 3.76 -38.40 9.50
N LYS A 443 2.69 -39.13 9.83
CA LYS A 443 1.75 -39.72 8.87
C LYS A 443 0.34 -39.21 9.16
N PHE A 444 -0.46 -39.05 8.11
CA PHE A 444 -1.78 -38.43 8.19
C PHE A 444 -2.85 -39.42 7.77
N CYS A 445 -3.94 -39.49 8.54
CA CYS A 445 -5.12 -40.27 8.22
C CYS A 445 -6.35 -39.37 8.31
N ASN A 446 -7.26 -39.47 7.34
CA ASN A 446 -8.51 -38.71 7.37
C ASN A 446 -9.30 -39.09 8.63
N ARG A 447 -9.72 -38.10 9.42
CA ARG A 447 -10.34 -38.38 10.73
C ARG A 447 -11.68 -39.12 10.66
N TYR A 448 -12.40 -39.03 9.54
CA TYR A 448 -13.74 -39.61 9.38
C TYR A 448 -13.69 -41.00 8.75
N THR A 449 -12.79 -41.20 7.77
CA THR A 449 -12.69 -42.47 7.04
C THR A 449 -11.53 -43.35 7.51
N ASN A 450 -10.65 -42.81 8.37
CA ASN A 450 -9.40 -43.41 8.82
C ASN A 450 -8.45 -43.85 7.70
N LYS A 451 -8.67 -43.37 6.46
CA LYS A 451 -7.83 -43.69 5.31
C LYS A 451 -6.55 -42.84 5.33
N PRO A 452 -5.37 -43.41 4.99
CA PRO A 452 -4.15 -42.64 4.83
C PRO A 452 -4.31 -41.52 3.81
N VAL A 453 -3.74 -40.36 4.10
CA VAL A 453 -3.67 -39.22 3.18
C VAL A 453 -2.23 -38.74 3.02
N PRO A 454 -1.86 -38.16 1.85
CA PRO A 454 -0.54 -37.61 1.65
C PRO A 454 -0.19 -36.54 2.68
N ALA A 455 1.06 -36.52 3.14
CA ALA A 455 1.54 -35.47 4.02
C ALA A 455 1.42 -34.11 3.33
N PRO A 456 0.87 -33.08 4.00
CA PRO A 456 0.77 -31.75 3.40
C PRO A 456 2.18 -31.15 3.21
N PRO A 457 2.36 -30.26 2.21
CA PRO A 457 3.64 -29.57 1.98
C PRO A 457 4.22 -28.88 3.22
N THR A 458 3.35 -28.46 4.15
CA THR A 458 3.72 -27.75 5.37
C THR A 458 4.68 -28.54 6.27
N ILE A 459 4.68 -29.88 6.24
CA ILE A 459 5.60 -30.70 7.05
C ILE A 459 7.01 -30.61 6.50
N ASN A 460 7.18 -30.82 5.19
CA ASN A 460 8.48 -30.65 4.55
C ASN A 460 8.98 -29.20 4.69
N ASN A 461 8.09 -28.22 4.59
CA ASN A 461 8.46 -26.81 4.72
C ASN A 461 8.85 -26.44 6.16
N TRP A 462 8.27 -27.07 7.20
CA TRP A 462 8.76 -26.98 8.57
C TRP A 462 10.18 -27.53 8.71
N ILE A 463 10.44 -28.72 8.14
CA ILE A 463 11.78 -29.32 8.15
C ILE A 463 12.80 -28.40 7.47
N LEU A 464 12.46 -27.87 6.29
CA LEU A 464 13.31 -26.93 5.55
C LEU A 464 13.56 -25.63 6.34
N ALA A 465 12.52 -25.07 6.97
CA ALA A 465 12.68 -23.89 7.81
C ALA A 465 13.62 -24.13 9.00
N LEU A 466 13.47 -25.25 9.72
CA LEU A 466 14.36 -25.59 10.85
C LEU A 466 15.81 -25.83 10.41
N LYS A 467 16.02 -26.59 9.31
CA LYS A 467 17.34 -26.80 8.72
C LYS A 467 17.97 -25.46 8.27
N GLY A 468 17.17 -24.60 7.64
CA GLY A 468 17.58 -23.28 7.16
C GLY A 468 17.98 -22.36 8.29
N LEU A 469 17.19 -22.25 9.35
CA LEU A 469 17.50 -21.42 10.51
C LEU A 469 18.76 -21.91 11.24
N ARG A 470 18.93 -23.23 11.40
CA ARG A 470 20.17 -23.83 11.93
C ARG A 470 21.39 -23.44 11.09
N TYR A 471 21.27 -23.55 9.77
CA TYR A 471 22.36 -23.24 8.86
C TYR A 471 22.71 -21.74 8.85
N ILE A 472 21.70 -20.87 8.84
CA ILE A 472 21.88 -19.42 8.96
C ILE A 472 22.57 -19.06 10.28
N TRP A 473 22.15 -19.66 11.40
CA TRP A 473 22.77 -19.40 12.70
C TRP A 473 24.25 -19.75 12.70
N ASN A 474 24.62 -20.95 12.26
CA ASN A 474 26.03 -21.38 12.21
C ASN A 474 26.90 -20.41 11.38
N LYS A 475 26.37 -19.88 10.28
CA LYS A 475 27.07 -18.87 9.47
C LYS A 475 27.22 -17.53 10.17
N LEU A 476 26.16 -17.04 10.82
CA LEU A 476 26.19 -15.77 11.52
C LEU A 476 27.09 -15.84 12.76
N GLU A 477 27.12 -16.97 13.44
CA GLU A 477 28.02 -17.26 14.56
C GLU A 477 29.49 -17.14 14.12
N GLN A 478 29.87 -17.77 13.01
CA GLN A 478 31.23 -17.67 12.44
C GLN A 478 31.62 -16.23 12.07
N VAL A 479 30.64 -15.40 11.68
CA VAL A 479 30.84 -13.97 11.42
C VAL A 479 30.99 -13.15 12.72
N GLY A 480 30.61 -13.72 13.87
CA GLY A 480 30.73 -13.12 15.20
C GLY A 480 29.41 -12.65 15.82
N PHE A 481 28.25 -13.13 15.36
CA PHE A 481 26.98 -12.89 16.05
C PHE A 481 26.93 -13.65 17.38
N LYS A 482 26.61 -12.96 18.47
CA LYS A 482 26.48 -13.57 19.81
C LYS A 482 25.13 -14.22 20.06
N PHE A 483 24.09 -13.64 19.47
CA PHE A 483 22.72 -14.15 19.52
C PHE A 483 21.92 -13.63 18.32
N LEU A 484 20.78 -14.26 18.04
CA LEU A 484 19.86 -13.86 16.98
C LEU A 484 18.40 -13.99 17.43
N SER A 485 17.61 -12.95 17.19
CA SER A 485 16.16 -12.99 17.42
C SER A 485 15.47 -13.62 16.21
N LEU A 486 14.94 -14.83 16.35
CA LEU A 486 14.36 -15.56 15.23
C LEU A 486 13.04 -14.99 14.72
N ARG A 487 12.32 -14.21 15.54
CA ARG A 487 11.22 -13.35 15.05
C ARG A 487 11.66 -12.35 13.98
N ASN A 488 12.96 -12.10 13.81
CA ASN A 488 13.47 -11.29 12.71
C ASN A 488 13.48 -12.02 11.36
N ILE A 489 13.17 -13.31 11.33
CA ILE A 489 13.14 -14.17 10.14
C ILE A 489 11.72 -14.71 9.93
N ASN A 490 10.76 -13.80 9.74
CA ASN A 490 9.38 -14.09 9.40
C ASN A 490 8.77 -12.92 8.58
N GLN A 491 7.54 -13.10 8.09
CA GLN A 491 6.85 -12.11 7.24
C GLN A 491 5.91 -11.16 7.99
N ASP A 492 5.82 -11.26 9.32
CA ASP A 492 4.93 -10.40 10.13
C ASP A 492 5.08 -8.90 9.81
N PRO A 493 6.29 -8.33 9.60
CA PRO A 493 6.40 -6.91 9.29
C PRO A 493 5.80 -6.51 7.94
N LEU A 494 5.81 -7.42 6.97
CA LEU A 494 5.19 -7.21 5.67
C LEU A 494 3.67 -7.35 5.77
N GLU A 495 3.16 -8.34 6.50
CA GLU A 495 1.73 -8.43 6.83
C GLU A 495 1.24 -7.17 7.59
N ASN A 496 2.05 -6.64 8.51
CA ASN A 496 1.78 -5.41 9.24
C ASN A 496 1.72 -4.20 8.29
N LEU A 497 2.62 -4.10 7.30
CA LEU A 497 2.54 -3.07 6.26
C LEU A 497 1.22 -3.18 5.48
N PHE A 498 0.82 -4.38 5.08
CA PHE A 498 -0.48 -4.59 4.41
C PHE A 498 -1.64 -4.18 5.31
N GLY A 499 -1.61 -4.54 6.60
CA GLY A 499 -2.58 -4.10 7.59
C GLY A 499 -2.69 -2.58 7.69
N CYS A 500 -1.55 -1.88 7.71
CA CYS A 500 -1.49 -0.42 7.69
C CYS A 500 -2.09 0.16 6.41
N ILE A 501 -1.73 -0.37 5.23
CA ILE A 501 -2.26 0.11 3.95
C ILE A 501 -3.78 -0.06 3.89
N ARG A 502 -4.31 -1.21 4.34
CA ARG A 502 -5.76 -1.46 4.41
C ARG A 502 -6.47 -0.52 5.39
N ALA A 503 -5.86 -0.24 6.55
CA ALA A 503 -6.43 0.63 7.57
C ALA A 503 -6.60 2.09 7.10
N HIS A 504 -5.71 2.59 6.26
CA HIS A 504 -5.80 3.95 5.71
C HIS A 504 -7.03 4.17 4.82
N GLY A 505 -7.60 3.11 4.26
CA GLY A 505 -8.84 3.16 3.48
C GLY A 505 -10.10 3.35 4.31
N PHE A 506 -10.01 3.34 5.64
CA PHE A 506 -11.12 3.36 6.61
C PHE A 506 -12.18 2.29 6.34
N ARG A 507 -13.14 2.57 5.45
CA ARG A 507 -14.20 1.66 5.03
C ARG A 507 -13.82 0.83 3.79
N ASP A 508 -12.87 1.31 2.99
CA ASP A 508 -12.37 0.60 1.80
C ASP A 508 -11.08 -0.16 2.13
N VAL A 509 -11.23 -1.39 2.62
CA VAL A 509 -10.11 -2.24 3.05
C VAL A 509 -9.37 -2.92 1.90
N ASN A 510 -9.82 -2.73 0.65
CA ASN A 510 -9.21 -3.30 -0.56
C ASN A 510 -8.82 -2.16 -1.51
N PRO A 511 -7.63 -1.58 -1.38
CA PRO A 511 -7.22 -0.46 -2.23
C PRO A 511 -7.16 -0.87 -3.71
N THR A 512 -7.39 0.10 -4.60
CA THR A 512 -7.05 -0.03 -6.03
C THR A 512 -5.54 0.11 -6.24
N CYS A 513 -5.03 -0.23 -7.43
CA CYS A 513 -3.61 -0.01 -7.76
C CYS A 513 -3.17 1.44 -7.54
N SER A 514 -3.96 2.42 -8.02
CA SER A 514 -3.69 3.85 -7.80
C SER A 514 -3.66 4.24 -6.33
N ASN A 515 -4.60 3.72 -5.52
CA ASN A 515 -4.63 3.97 -4.08
C ASN A 515 -3.43 3.31 -3.39
N PHE A 516 -3.05 2.09 -3.81
CA PHE A 516 -1.90 1.38 -3.29
C PHE A 516 -0.62 2.17 -3.50
N VAL A 517 -0.31 2.66 -4.73
CA VAL A 517 0.91 3.44 -4.98
C VAL A 517 1.00 4.63 -4.03
N TYR A 518 -0.10 5.35 -3.85
CA TYR A 518 -0.18 6.50 -2.95
C TYR A 518 0.08 6.12 -1.48
N LEU A 519 -0.49 5.00 -1.01
CA LEU A 519 -0.35 4.52 0.37
C LEU A 519 1.01 3.86 0.64
N PHE A 520 1.54 3.11 -0.32
CA PHE A 520 2.86 2.52 -0.27
C PHE A 520 3.93 3.59 -0.16
N LYS A 521 3.88 4.59 -1.04
CA LYS A 521 4.72 5.79 -0.99
C LYS A 521 4.64 6.49 0.35
N THR A 522 3.43 6.63 0.90
CA THR A 522 3.24 7.19 2.24
C THR A 522 3.95 6.38 3.31
N SER A 523 3.84 5.05 3.24
CA SER A 523 4.41 4.13 4.23
C SER A 523 5.94 4.15 4.19
N VAL A 524 6.53 4.21 2.99
CA VAL A 524 7.99 4.37 2.80
C VAL A 524 8.47 5.71 3.37
N LEU A 525 7.68 6.78 3.24
CA LEU A 525 8.06 8.13 3.64
C LEU A 525 7.81 8.46 5.12
N ASN A 526 6.79 7.85 5.76
CA ASN A 526 6.34 8.17 7.11
C ASN A 526 6.84 7.19 8.19
N ASN A 527 8.00 6.58 7.98
CA ASN A 527 8.70 5.66 8.87
C ASN A 527 8.83 6.06 10.38
N ALA A 528 8.31 7.24 10.77
CA ALA A 528 8.23 7.77 12.13
C ALA A 528 6.97 7.39 12.93
N MET A 529 5.85 6.99 12.32
CA MET A 529 4.59 6.70 13.07
C MET A 529 3.71 5.64 12.41
N ASN A 530 4.11 4.37 12.47
CA ASN A 530 3.19 3.28 12.13
C ASN A 530 2.29 2.98 13.34
N ALA A 531 1.04 3.44 13.31
CA ALA A 531 0.03 2.97 14.25
C ALA A 531 -0.36 1.55 13.85
N HIS A 532 -0.07 0.57 14.71
CA HIS A 532 -0.53 -0.80 14.54
C HIS A 532 -2.07 -0.83 14.44
N SER A 533 -2.62 -1.50 13.42
CA SER A 533 -4.08 -1.65 13.31
C SER A 533 -4.61 -2.46 14.49
N LYS A 534 -5.68 -1.97 15.15
CA LYS A 534 -6.35 -2.69 16.25
C LYS A 534 -6.87 -4.08 15.84
N PHE A 535 -6.98 -4.35 14.54
CA PHE A 535 -7.47 -5.60 13.96
C PHE A 535 -6.42 -6.34 13.10
N ALA A 536 -5.13 -6.01 13.20
CA ALA A 536 -4.09 -6.72 12.44
C ALA A 536 -4.04 -8.21 12.83
N ASN A 537 -3.68 -9.07 11.87
CA ASN A 537 -3.56 -10.51 12.08
C ASN A 537 -2.23 -10.91 12.74
N CYS A 538 -1.24 -10.03 12.68
CA CYS A 538 0.09 -10.17 13.25
C CYS A 538 0.28 -9.29 14.48
N GLU A 539 1.30 -9.62 15.28
CA GLU A 539 1.69 -8.82 16.45
C GLU A 539 2.56 -7.62 16.04
N GLU A 540 2.65 -6.63 16.93
CA GLU A 540 3.54 -5.50 16.74
C GLU A 540 5.01 -5.96 16.68
N ASP A 541 5.75 -5.48 15.68
CA ASP A 541 7.13 -5.93 15.40
C ASP A 541 8.21 -5.01 16.00
N GLY A 542 7.82 -3.89 16.62
CA GLY A 542 8.71 -2.93 17.28
C GLY A 542 9.82 -2.35 16.39
N SER A 543 9.68 -2.43 15.05
CA SER A 543 10.71 -2.03 14.10
C SER A 543 10.57 -0.57 13.69
N THR A 544 11.68 0.14 13.62
CA THR A 544 11.75 1.52 13.09
C THR A 544 12.08 1.50 11.60
N GLY A 545 11.54 2.42 10.82
CA GLY A 545 11.88 2.44 9.40
C GLY A 545 13.31 2.89 9.12
N LEU A 546 13.96 2.33 8.08
CA LEU A 546 15.36 2.62 7.77
C LEU A 546 15.59 3.97 7.09
N LEU A 547 14.59 4.74 6.71
CA LEU A 547 14.81 6.10 6.19
C LEU A 547 14.33 7.12 7.22
N ASP A 548 15.29 7.83 7.83
CA ASP A 548 15.04 8.91 8.78
C ASP A 548 14.82 10.17 7.95
N SER A 549 13.55 10.53 7.76
CA SER A 549 13.07 11.76 7.13
C SER A 549 13.21 11.85 5.60
N PHE A 550 12.13 12.37 5.02
CA PHE A 550 11.95 12.89 3.66
C PHE A 550 13.14 13.69 3.08
N LYS A 551 14.03 14.22 3.93
CA LYS A 551 15.08 15.17 3.56
C LYS A 551 16.16 14.54 2.68
N CYS A 552 16.61 13.32 2.99
CA CYS A 552 17.62 12.64 2.18
C CYS A 552 17.11 12.33 0.76
N ILE A 553 15.81 12.04 0.62
CA ILE A 553 15.20 11.78 -0.70
C ILE A 553 14.99 13.11 -1.47
N LEU A 554 14.70 14.21 -0.77
CA LEU A 554 14.52 15.55 -1.36
C LEU A 554 15.79 16.14 -1.97
N GLU A 555 16.97 15.83 -1.43
CA GLU A 555 18.25 16.38 -1.89
C GLU A 555 18.79 15.68 -3.16
N CYS A 556 18.25 14.52 -3.53
CA CYS A 556 18.71 13.73 -4.69
C CYS A 556 17.99 14.05 -6.01
N HIS A 557 17.03 14.99 -6.03
CA HIS A 557 16.16 15.16 -7.19
C HIS A 557 16.52 16.40 -8.01
N ASP A 558 17.23 16.21 -9.11
CA ASP A 558 17.41 17.23 -10.15
C ASP A 558 17.58 16.60 -11.56
N GLU A 559 16.59 15.83 -12.02
CA GLU A 559 16.54 15.42 -13.44
C GLU A 559 15.13 15.53 -14.03
N ASN A 560 15.03 16.32 -15.10
CA ASN A 560 13.90 16.37 -16.01
C ASN A 560 14.03 15.22 -17.03
N TYR A 561 13.23 14.17 -16.86
CA TYR A 561 13.12 13.11 -17.87
C TYR A 561 12.19 13.54 -18.99
N GLY A 562 12.76 14.12 -20.05
CA GLY A 562 12.15 14.20 -21.36
C GLY A 562 12.43 12.90 -22.11
N HIS A 563 11.41 12.05 -22.27
CA HIS A 563 11.49 10.90 -23.15
C HIS A 563 10.52 11.07 -24.32
N THR A 564 11.06 10.99 -25.53
CA THR A 564 10.33 10.78 -26.77
C THR A 564 10.03 9.29 -26.91
N ALA A 565 8.74 8.92 -26.92
CA ALA A 565 8.33 7.54 -27.14
C ALA A 565 8.11 7.31 -28.64
N HIS A 566 8.87 6.39 -29.24
CA HIS A 566 8.59 5.83 -30.56
C HIS A 566 7.79 4.54 -30.40
N PHE A 567 6.58 4.50 -30.97
CA PHE A 567 5.75 3.30 -31.04
C PHE A 567 5.79 2.76 -32.48
N SER A 568 6.22 1.51 -32.67
CA SER A 568 6.40 0.86 -33.97
C SER A 568 5.37 -0.24 -34.25
N GLY A 569 4.19 -0.16 -33.64
CA GLY A 569 3.11 -1.15 -33.84
C GLY A 569 2.06 -0.69 -34.85
N ASN A 570 1.49 -1.63 -35.61
CA ASN A 570 0.36 -1.35 -36.51
C ASN A 570 -0.93 -1.16 -35.69
N ILE A 571 -1.48 0.05 -35.68
CA ILE A 571 -2.78 0.39 -35.07
C ILE A 571 -3.87 0.19 -36.11
N HIS A 572 -4.84 -0.68 -35.83
CA HIS A 572 -5.99 -0.88 -36.71
C HIS A 572 -7.16 -0.01 -36.26
N VAL A 573 -7.79 0.73 -37.18
CA VAL A 573 -9.04 1.48 -36.92
C VAL A 573 -10.12 0.92 -37.84
N SER A 574 -11.29 0.60 -37.28
CA SER A 574 -12.39 0.08 -38.08
C SER A 574 -13.05 1.19 -38.91
N PRO A 575 -13.74 0.86 -40.02
CA PRO A 575 -14.56 1.85 -40.72
C PRO A 575 -15.70 2.37 -39.83
N LEU A 576 -15.98 3.67 -39.90
CA LEU A 576 -17.12 4.30 -39.22
C LEU A 576 -18.43 3.62 -39.65
N LYS A 577 -19.24 3.17 -38.67
CA LYS A 577 -20.62 2.71 -38.90
C LYS A 577 -21.60 3.81 -38.50
N ASP A 578 -22.43 4.23 -39.45
CA ASP A 578 -23.43 5.28 -39.23
C ASP A 578 -24.69 4.73 -38.56
N ASN A 579 -24.99 5.24 -37.36
CA ASN A 579 -26.26 5.02 -36.65
C ASN A 579 -26.79 6.39 -36.18
N SER A 580 -28.00 6.77 -36.59
CA SER A 580 -28.59 8.11 -36.37
C SER A 580 -28.67 8.54 -34.90
N VAL A 581 -28.98 7.63 -33.97
CA VAL A 581 -29.06 7.89 -32.52
C VAL A 581 -27.68 8.21 -31.91
N SER A 582 -26.60 7.71 -32.53
CA SER A 582 -25.21 7.97 -32.13
C SER A 582 -24.81 9.42 -32.42
N GLU A 583 -25.27 9.99 -33.55
CA GLU A 583 -24.88 11.33 -34.01
C GLU A 583 -25.41 12.46 -33.12
N ALA A 584 -26.68 12.43 -32.72
CA ALA A 584 -27.23 13.45 -31.81
C ALA A 584 -26.58 13.40 -30.41
N THR A 585 -26.15 12.21 -29.97
CA THR A 585 -25.39 12.04 -28.71
C THR A 585 -23.98 12.61 -28.84
N LYS A 586 -23.29 12.36 -29.96
CA LYS A 586 -21.98 12.95 -30.27
C LYS A 586 -22.06 14.47 -30.31
N ALA A 587 -23.10 15.04 -30.91
CA ALA A 587 -23.35 16.49 -30.93
C ALA A 587 -23.54 17.06 -29.52
N TYR A 588 -24.30 16.40 -28.65
CA TYR A 588 -24.45 16.86 -27.26
C TYR A 588 -23.09 16.94 -26.52
N VAL A 589 -22.24 15.93 -26.67
CA VAL A 589 -20.90 15.93 -26.08
C VAL A 589 -20.00 16.95 -26.75
N ALA A 590 -20.08 17.10 -28.08
CA ALA A 590 -19.35 18.12 -28.83
C ALA A 590 -19.69 19.53 -28.32
N GLY A 591 -20.96 19.84 -28.05
CA GLY A 591 -21.36 21.12 -27.45
C GLY A 591 -20.68 21.41 -26.10
N TYR A 592 -20.53 20.39 -25.25
CA TYR A 592 -19.76 20.52 -24.00
C TYR A 592 -18.27 20.81 -24.27
N VAL A 593 -17.65 20.12 -25.23
CA VAL A 593 -16.24 20.33 -25.60
C VAL A 593 -16.02 21.70 -26.22
N ALA A 594 -16.88 22.13 -27.14
CA ALA A 594 -16.86 23.46 -27.75
C ALA A 594 -16.85 24.57 -26.69
N ARG A 595 -17.71 24.46 -25.67
CA ARG A 595 -17.73 25.40 -24.55
C ARG A 595 -16.42 25.45 -23.76
N GLN A 596 -15.75 24.30 -23.56
CA GLN A 596 -14.46 24.27 -22.88
C GLN A 596 -13.35 24.88 -23.74
N LEU A 597 -13.35 24.61 -25.04
CA LEU A 597 -12.38 25.17 -25.98
C LEU A 597 -12.52 26.69 -26.10
N LEU A 598 -13.75 27.22 -26.13
CA LEU A 598 -14.02 28.66 -26.14
C LEU A 598 -13.40 29.40 -24.95
N ASN A 599 -13.44 28.79 -23.76
CA ASN A 599 -12.79 29.35 -22.58
C ASN A 599 -11.25 29.38 -22.73
N VAL A 600 -10.66 28.38 -23.39
CA VAL A 600 -9.21 28.30 -23.64
C VAL A 600 -8.77 29.36 -24.64
N VAL A 601 -9.53 29.54 -25.72
CA VAL A 601 -9.26 30.53 -26.77
C VAL A 601 -9.84 31.92 -26.47
N ARG A 602 -10.21 32.17 -25.20
CA ARG A 602 -10.72 33.46 -24.70
C ARG A 602 -11.88 34.04 -25.53
N ASN A 603 -12.77 33.19 -26.02
CA ASN A 603 -13.92 33.56 -26.86
C ASN A 603 -13.54 34.27 -28.17
N CYS A 604 -12.45 33.88 -28.82
CA CYS A 604 -12.10 34.35 -30.16
C CYS A 604 -13.28 34.18 -31.15
N ASP A 605 -13.66 35.26 -31.83
CA ASP A 605 -14.82 35.28 -32.75
C ASP A 605 -14.65 34.31 -33.93
N THR A 606 -13.44 34.20 -34.47
CA THR A 606 -13.13 33.25 -35.56
C THR A 606 -13.32 31.80 -35.11
N CYS A 607 -12.78 31.42 -33.94
CA CYS A 607 -12.99 30.09 -33.38
C CYS A 607 -14.46 29.85 -33.04
N LYS A 608 -15.18 30.87 -32.58
CA LYS A 608 -16.59 30.76 -32.22
C LYS A 608 -17.46 30.39 -33.41
N LYS A 609 -17.24 31.02 -34.57
CA LYS A 609 -17.94 30.68 -35.83
C LYS A 609 -17.70 29.24 -36.27
N GLU A 610 -16.52 28.70 -36.01
CA GLU A 610 -16.18 27.32 -36.39
C GLU A 610 -16.70 26.28 -35.39
N LEU A 611 -16.81 26.65 -34.10
CA LEU A 611 -17.22 25.74 -33.03
C LEU A 611 -18.73 25.71 -32.79
N ILE A 612 -19.43 26.84 -32.96
CA ILE A 612 -20.86 27.01 -32.64
C ILE A 612 -21.68 27.07 -33.94
N ALA A 613 -22.86 26.46 -33.95
CA ALA A 613 -23.79 26.58 -35.06
C ALA A 613 -24.54 27.92 -35.04
N ASP A 614 -24.72 28.54 -36.21
CA ASP A 614 -25.56 29.72 -36.37
C ASP A 614 -27.07 29.38 -36.28
N GLU A 615 -27.44 28.17 -36.71
CA GLU A 615 -28.83 27.67 -36.70
C GLU A 615 -28.96 26.30 -36.05
N GLN A 616 -30.12 26.04 -35.43
CA GLN A 616 -30.41 24.76 -34.79
C GLN A 616 -31.06 23.78 -35.78
N THR A 617 -30.33 22.70 -36.10
CA THR A 617 -30.81 21.57 -36.92
C THR A 617 -31.21 20.34 -36.07
N ASP A 618 -31.73 19.29 -36.72
CA ASP A 618 -32.07 17.99 -36.11
C ASP A 618 -30.91 17.33 -35.34
N LEU A 619 -29.66 17.66 -35.70
CA LEU A 619 -28.46 17.24 -34.98
C LEU A 619 -28.50 17.63 -33.49
N HIS A 620 -29.22 18.72 -33.17
CA HIS A 620 -29.33 19.28 -31.83
C HIS A 620 -30.54 18.79 -31.05
N ALA A 621 -31.35 17.86 -31.58
CA ALA A 621 -32.58 17.41 -30.93
C ALA A 621 -32.36 16.97 -29.46
N VAL A 622 -31.25 16.26 -29.17
CA VAL A 622 -30.89 15.85 -27.80
C VAL A 622 -30.50 17.04 -26.91
N ILE A 623 -29.85 18.07 -27.48
CA ILE A 623 -29.47 19.29 -26.75
C ILE A 623 -30.72 20.07 -26.38
N GLN A 624 -31.65 20.23 -27.34
CA GLN A 624 -32.94 20.90 -27.13
C GLN A 624 -33.75 20.18 -26.05
N ALA A 625 -33.90 18.86 -26.14
CA ALA A 625 -34.64 18.06 -25.17
C ALA A 625 -34.05 18.10 -23.74
N ARG A 626 -32.74 18.34 -23.59
CA ARG A 626 -32.07 18.41 -22.29
C ARG A 626 -31.91 19.82 -21.73
N SER A 627 -32.25 20.85 -22.50
CA SER A 627 -32.00 22.23 -22.09
C SER A 627 -33.08 22.71 -21.13
N TYR A 628 -32.70 23.05 -19.89
CA TYR A 628 -33.63 23.65 -18.92
C TYR A 628 -33.93 25.13 -19.23
N SER A 629 -33.09 25.78 -20.02
CA SER A 629 -33.25 27.19 -20.42
C SER A 629 -32.55 27.45 -21.76
N PRO A 630 -33.06 28.32 -22.64
CA PRO A 630 -32.60 28.48 -24.03
C PRO A 630 -31.10 28.76 -24.24
N GLN A 631 -30.37 29.20 -23.20
CA GLN A 631 -28.94 29.57 -23.27
C GLN A 631 -28.02 28.70 -22.41
N ALA A 632 -28.52 27.65 -21.76
CA ALA A 632 -27.71 26.87 -20.81
C ALA A 632 -26.71 25.91 -21.48
N LEU A 633 -27.01 25.46 -22.71
CA LEU A 633 -26.22 24.49 -23.46
C LEU A 633 -25.71 25.08 -24.77
N CYS A 634 -24.54 24.62 -25.21
CA CYS A 634 -23.89 25.09 -26.42
C CYS A 634 -24.28 24.20 -27.60
N TYR A 635 -24.61 24.81 -28.74
CA TYR A 635 -24.99 24.13 -29.98
C TYR A 635 -23.77 24.09 -30.90
N PRO A 636 -23.11 22.93 -31.09
CA PRO A 636 -21.90 22.84 -31.89
C PRO A 636 -22.20 22.95 -33.39
N SER A 637 -21.27 23.50 -34.17
CA SER A 637 -21.39 23.48 -35.64
C SER A 637 -21.44 22.06 -36.20
N THR A 638 -22.05 21.88 -37.37
CA THR A 638 -22.11 20.57 -38.06
C THR A 638 -20.71 20.06 -38.39
N TYR A 639 -19.82 20.95 -38.86
CA TYR A 639 -18.43 20.63 -39.14
C TYR A 639 -17.70 20.14 -37.88
N PHE A 640 -17.79 20.89 -36.78
CA PHE A 640 -17.14 20.53 -35.52
C PHE A 640 -17.68 19.20 -34.97
N SER A 641 -18.99 18.98 -35.05
CA SER A 641 -19.62 17.74 -34.60
C SER A 641 -19.13 16.52 -35.37
N LYS A 642 -19.01 16.62 -36.71
CA LYS A 642 -18.49 15.55 -37.56
C LYS A 642 -17.00 15.27 -37.27
N LEU A 643 -16.19 16.33 -37.18
CA LEU A 643 -14.77 16.20 -36.85
C LEU A 643 -14.56 15.56 -35.46
N PHE A 644 -15.35 15.99 -34.47
CA PHE A 644 -15.33 15.43 -33.13
C PHE A 644 -15.81 13.96 -33.10
N GLY A 645 -16.81 13.62 -33.91
CA GLY A 645 -17.28 12.24 -34.09
C GLY A 645 -16.18 11.32 -34.63
N ASN A 646 -15.46 11.75 -35.66
CA ASN A 646 -14.32 11.01 -36.22
C ASN A 646 -13.18 10.87 -35.20
N LEU A 647 -12.88 11.94 -34.46
CA LEU A 647 -11.87 11.94 -33.41
C LEU A 647 -12.20 10.94 -32.29
N ILE A 648 -13.45 10.94 -31.80
CA ILE A 648 -13.92 9.97 -30.81
C ILE A 648 -13.81 8.55 -31.33
N HIS A 649 -14.18 8.31 -32.59
CA HIS A 649 -14.12 6.99 -33.20
C HIS A 649 -12.69 6.44 -33.20
N ILE A 650 -11.74 7.23 -33.70
CA ILE A 650 -10.32 6.89 -33.69
C ILE A 650 -9.86 6.56 -32.27
N ILE A 651 -10.14 7.44 -31.30
CA ILE A 651 -9.73 7.25 -29.91
C ILE A 651 -10.34 5.97 -29.32
N ALA A 652 -11.63 5.70 -29.59
CA ALA A 652 -12.35 4.56 -29.05
C ALA A 652 -11.81 3.21 -29.57
N ASP A 653 -11.37 3.15 -30.82
CA ASP A 653 -10.77 1.96 -31.42
C ASP A 653 -9.30 1.77 -31.04
N THR A 654 -8.56 2.85 -30.90
CA THR A 654 -7.13 2.80 -30.56
C THR A 654 -6.89 2.56 -29.06
N LEU A 655 -7.71 3.10 -28.15
CA LEU A 655 -7.51 2.96 -26.70
C LEU A 655 -7.39 1.51 -26.20
N PRO A 656 -8.24 0.55 -26.64
CA PRO A 656 -8.11 -0.84 -26.22
C PRO A 656 -6.81 -1.52 -26.68
N GLN A 657 -6.15 -0.99 -27.71
CA GLN A 657 -4.90 -1.51 -28.26
C GLN A 657 -3.71 -0.97 -27.48
N ILE A 658 -3.68 0.33 -27.19
CA ILE A 658 -2.51 1.00 -26.59
C ILE A 658 -2.66 1.35 -25.11
N GLY A 659 -3.83 1.14 -24.51
CA GLY A 659 -4.14 1.61 -23.15
C GLY A 659 -3.28 0.99 -22.04
N HIS A 660 -2.61 -0.14 -22.30
CA HIS A 660 -1.68 -0.76 -21.36
C HIS A 660 -0.25 -0.22 -21.48
N LEU A 661 0.03 0.64 -22.47
CA LEU A 661 1.34 1.23 -22.72
C LEU A 661 1.54 2.53 -21.92
N LYS A 662 2.78 3.03 -21.93
CA LYS A 662 3.15 4.36 -21.44
C LYS A 662 3.00 5.40 -22.57
N HIS A 663 2.88 6.67 -22.21
CA HIS A 663 2.74 7.80 -23.16
C HIS A 663 1.51 7.68 -24.08
N VAL A 664 0.39 7.23 -23.52
CA VAL A 664 -0.83 6.92 -24.29
C VAL A 664 -1.33 8.13 -25.07
N SER A 665 -1.36 9.32 -24.45
CA SER A 665 -1.81 10.53 -25.12
C SER A 665 -0.87 10.95 -26.23
N VAL A 666 0.44 10.76 -26.07
CA VAL A 666 1.43 11.10 -27.11
C VAL A 666 1.25 10.19 -28.33
N ILE A 667 1.21 8.87 -28.12
CA ILE A 667 0.99 7.89 -29.18
C ILE A 667 -0.33 8.19 -29.91
N MET A 668 -1.40 8.45 -29.14
CA MET A 668 -2.71 8.78 -29.68
C MET A 668 -2.70 10.07 -30.50
N LYS A 669 -2.00 11.12 -30.03
CA LYS A 669 -1.87 12.39 -30.77
C LYS A 669 -1.18 12.17 -32.11
N THR A 670 -0.01 11.52 -32.11
CA THR A 670 0.76 11.27 -33.34
C THR A 670 -0.12 10.56 -34.37
N PHE A 671 -0.81 9.50 -33.95
CA PHE A 671 -1.71 8.75 -34.81
C PHE A 671 -2.89 9.61 -35.33
N ILE A 672 -3.48 10.46 -34.49
CA ILE A 672 -4.57 11.36 -34.91
C ILE A 672 -4.07 12.38 -35.93
N PHE A 673 -2.91 13.00 -35.72
CA PHE A 673 -2.38 14.01 -36.64
C PHE A 673 -1.98 13.44 -38.00
N GLU A 674 -1.59 12.17 -38.07
CA GLU A 674 -1.33 11.46 -39.32
C GLU A 674 -2.60 11.12 -40.09
N ASN A 675 -3.69 10.80 -39.39
CA ASN A 675 -4.92 10.25 -39.97
C ASN A 675 -6.10 11.25 -40.08
N LEU A 676 -6.03 12.39 -39.39
CA LEU A 676 -7.11 13.37 -39.33
C LEU A 676 -6.57 14.77 -39.63
N LYS A 677 -7.04 15.35 -40.74
CA LYS A 677 -6.75 16.75 -41.11
C LYS A 677 -7.91 17.64 -40.67
N SER A 678 -7.59 18.83 -40.17
CA SER A 678 -8.57 19.88 -39.85
C SER A 678 -8.39 21.07 -40.78
N THR A 679 -9.47 21.83 -40.97
CA THR A 679 -9.52 23.02 -41.84
C THR A 679 -9.87 24.28 -41.04
N PHE A 680 -9.57 24.31 -39.74
CA PHE A 680 -9.79 25.49 -38.91
C PHE A 680 -8.94 26.67 -39.43
N SER A 681 -9.59 27.81 -39.64
CA SER A 681 -9.02 29.02 -40.24
C SER A 681 -8.29 29.91 -39.23
N CYS A 682 -8.49 29.69 -37.92
CA CYS A 682 -7.86 30.49 -36.88
C CYS A 682 -6.39 30.10 -36.66
N THR A 683 -5.47 30.93 -37.14
CA THR A 683 -4.01 30.72 -37.02
C THR A 683 -3.43 31.06 -35.63
N SER A 684 -4.15 31.83 -34.81
CA SER A 684 -3.64 32.35 -33.53
C SER A 684 -3.78 31.40 -32.34
N HIS A 685 -4.65 30.39 -32.41
CA HIS A 685 -5.05 29.60 -31.23
C HIS A 685 -4.83 28.08 -31.35
N GLN A 686 -4.21 27.58 -32.42
CA GLN A 686 -3.95 26.13 -32.62
C GLN A 686 -5.16 25.24 -32.22
N LEU A 687 -6.36 25.64 -32.66
CA LEU A 687 -7.62 25.12 -32.12
C LEU A 687 -7.73 23.59 -32.21
N PHE A 688 -7.23 23.01 -33.31
CA PHE A 688 -7.22 21.55 -33.51
C PHE A 688 -6.40 20.83 -32.43
N GLU A 689 -5.22 21.35 -32.08
CA GLU A 689 -4.37 20.73 -31.07
C GLU A 689 -5.03 20.76 -29.69
N HIS A 690 -5.63 21.90 -29.32
CA HIS A 690 -6.40 22.01 -28.08
C HIS A 690 -7.58 21.05 -28.05
N MET A 691 -8.31 20.92 -29.16
CA MET A 691 -9.40 19.96 -29.32
C MET A 691 -8.92 18.53 -29.12
N VAL A 692 -7.83 18.12 -29.78
CA VAL A 692 -7.25 16.78 -29.67
C VAL A 692 -6.83 16.50 -28.22
N ASN A 693 -6.05 17.40 -27.61
CA ASN A 693 -5.56 17.27 -26.24
C ASN A 693 -6.69 17.11 -25.21
N PHE A 694 -7.72 17.94 -25.33
CA PHE A 694 -8.88 17.88 -24.45
C PHE A 694 -9.65 16.56 -24.64
N THR A 695 -9.90 16.19 -25.90
CA THR A 695 -10.71 15.00 -26.23
C THR A 695 -10.03 13.71 -25.81
N ILE A 696 -8.71 13.57 -26.02
CA ILE A 696 -7.95 12.41 -25.55
C ILE A 696 -8.06 12.27 -24.04
N THR A 697 -7.83 13.36 -23.28
CA THR A 697 -7.89 13.33 -21.81
C THR A 697 -9.30 12.98 -21.32
N PHE A 698 -10.33 13.57 -21.94
CA PHE A 698 -11.72 13.29 -21.63
C PHE A 698 -12.07 11.82 -21.89
N MET A 699 -11.73 11.31 -23.07
CA MET A 699 -12.03 9.94 -23.48
C MET A 699 -11.27 8.91 -22.66
N CYS A 700 -10.00 9.14 -22.30
CA CYS A 700 -9.25 8.26 -21.39
C CYS A 700 -9.96 8.10 -20.04
N ARG A 701 -10.46 9.21 -19.47
CA ARG A 701 -11.21 9.18 -18.20
C ARG A 701 -12.56 8.47 -18.33
N VAL A 702 -13.30 8.74 -19.41
CA VAL A 702 -14.59 8.08 -19.69
C VAL A 702 -14.40 6.58 -19.89
N TRP A 703 -13.39 6.19 -20.67
CA TRP A 703 -13.06 4.80 -20.93
C TRP A 703 -12.70 4.06 -19.64
N ALA A 704 -11.79 4.60 -18.82
CA ALA A 704 -11.48 4.03 -17.50
C ALA A 704 -12.71 3.90 -16.61
N LYS A 705 -13.59 4.92 -16.58
CA LYS A 705 -14.85 4.88 -15.82
C LYS A 705 -15.75 3.73 -16.30
N ASN A 706 -15.90 3.55 -17.61
CA ASN A 706 -16.72 2.50 -18.19
C ASN A 706 -16.16 1.10 -17.88
N VAL A 707 -14.85 0.90 -18.05
CA VAL A 707 -14.17 -0.35 -17.64
C VAL A 707 -14.41 -0.64 -16.16
N ASN A 708 -14.28 0.36 -15.30
CA ASN A 708 -14.52 0.22 -13.87
C ASN A 708 -15.98 -0.10 -13.51
N ASN A 709 -16.95 0.44 -14.25
CA ASN A 709 -18.36 0.10 -14.06
C ASN A 709 -18.61 -1.38 -14.39
N ILE A 710 -17.99 -1.91 -15.44
CA ILE A 710 -18.06 -3.33 -15.79
C ILE A 710 -17.40 -4.19 -14.71
N LEU A 711 -16.20 -3.81 -14.23
CA LEU A 711 -15.50 -4.53 -13.15
C LEU A 711 -16.34 -4.63 -11.86
N LYS A 712 -17.10 -3.57 -11.55
CA LYS A 712 -18.02 -3.54 -10.40
C LYS A 712 -19.37 -4.21 -10.67
N GLY A 713 -19.63 -4.59 -11.92
CA GLY A 713 -20.91 -5.12 -12.38
C GLY A 713 -22.04 -4.10 -12.39
N ALA A 714 -21.74 -2.80 -12.35
CA ALA A 714 -22.72 -1.72 -12.47
C ALA A 714 -23.28 -1.58 -13.90
N THR A 715 -22.59 -2.16 -14.89
CA THR A 715 -23.02 -2.19 -16.29
C THR A 715 -22.93 -3.63 -16.79
N CYS A 716 -24.03 -4.16 -17.33
CA CYS A 716 -24.13 -5.51 -17.87
C CYS A 716 -24.27 -5.44 -19.39
N TYR A 717 -23.21 -5.79 -20.12
CA TYR A 717 -23.25 -5.99 -21.58
C TYR A 717 -23.71 -7.42 -21.87
N GLY A 718 -24.98 -7.76 -21.59
CA GLY A 718 -25.44 -9.14 -21.65
C GLY A 718 -24.57 -10.09 -20.79
N LYS A 719 -24.74 -11.41 -20.95
CA LYS A 719 -23.85 -12.42 -20.33
C LYS A 719 -22.72 -12.87 -21.25
N ASP A 720 -22.72 -12.44 -22.51
CA ASP A 720 -21.78 -12.89 -23.53
C ASP A 720 -20.62 -11.89 -23.75
N PRO A 721 -19.40 -12.21 -23.30
CA PRO A 721 -18.23 -11.37 -23.52
C PRO A 721 -17.79 -11.24 -24.98
N ASP A 722 -18.23 -12.12 -25.87
CA ASP A 722 -17.82 -12.11 -27.28
C ASP A 722 -18.56 -11.03 -28.10
N SER A 723 -19.65 -10.47 -27.55
CA SER A 723 -20.36 -9.31 -28.11
C SER A 723 -19.63 -7.97 -27.96
N ILE A 724 -18.53 -7.91 -27.18
CA ILE A 724 -17.79 -6.68 -26.89
C ILE A 724 -16.55 -6.56 -27.78
N HIS A 725 -16.53 -5.56 -28.67
CA HIS A 725 -15.38 -5.24 -29.52
C HIS A 725 -14.14 -4.79 -28.72
N ASP A 726 -14.35 -4.00 -27.66
CA ASP A 726 -13.27 -3.49 -26.82
C ASP A 726 -12.63 -4.60 -25.97
N SER A 727 -11.41 -4.99 -26.34
CA SER A 727 -10.70 -6.11 -25.71
C SER A 727 -10.48 -5.95 -24.21
N VAL A 728 -10.34 -4.73 -23.69
CA VAL A 728 -10.14 -4.47 -22.26
C VAL A 728 -11.48 -4.56 -21.51
N LYS A 729 -12.57 -4.03 -22.08
CA LYS A 729 -13.93 -4.21 -21.52
C LYS A 729 -14.33 -5.69 -21.49
N LYS A 730 -13.93 -6.48 -22.49
CA LYS A 730 -14.10 -7.93 -22.51
C LYS A 730 -13.37 -8.62 -21.34
N ILE A 731 -12.12 -8.23 -21.08
CA ILE A 731 -11.35 -8.70 -19.91
C ILE A 731 -12.06 -8.32 -18.61
N ALA A 732 -12.54 -7.08 -18.49
CA ALA A 732 -13.27 -6.62 -17.32
C ALA A 732 -14.58 -7.39 -17.07
N LEU A 733 -15.32 -7.73 -18.13
CA LEU A 733 -16.54 -8.52 -18.01
C LEU A 733 -16.21 -9.96 -17.57
N LYS A 734 -15.21 -10.60 -18.17
CA LYS A 734 -14.73 -11.93 -17.73
C LYS A 734 -14.32 -11.94 -16.26
N TYR A 735 -13.63 -10.88 -15.81
CA TYR A 735 -13.28 -10.69 -14.41
C TYR A 735 -14.53 -10.62 -13.52
N CYS A 736 -15.49 -9.75 -13.87
CA CYS A 736 -16.73 -9.57 -13.12
C CYS A 736 -17.53 -10.88 -12.99
N LEU A 737 -17.70 -11.62 -14.10
CA LEU A 737 -18.44 -12.89 -14.13
C LEU A 737 -17.78 -13.96 -13.24
N THR A 738 -16.45 -14.00 -13.20
CA THR A 738 -15.69 -14.95 -12.38
C THR A 738 -15.79 -14.63 -10.88
N HIS A 739 -15.81 -13.34 -10.52
CA HIS A 739 -15.78 -12.90 -9.11
C HIS A 739 -17.17 -12.67 -8.51
N ARG A 740 -18.22 -12.46 -9.33
CA ARG A 740 -19.61 -12.40 -8.86
C ARG A 740 -20.14 -13.74 -8.34
N LYS A 741 -19.70 -14.87 -8.91
CA LYS A 741 -20.08 -16.21 -8.43
C LYS A 741 -19.46 -16.60 -7.08
N ARG A 742 -18.55 -15.78 -6.54
CA ARG A 742 -17.78 -16.04 -5.30
C ARG A 742 -18.17 -15.13 -4.13
N LYS A 743 -19.09 -14.19 -4.34
CA LYS A 743 -19.78 -13.44 -3.28
C LYS A 743 -21.15 -14.06 -3.10
#